data_AF-A0AA95E1R8-F1
#
_entry.id   AF-A0AA95E1R8-F1
#
_cell.length_a   1.000
_cell.length_b   1.000
_cell.length_c   1.000
_cell.angle_alpha   90.00
_cell.angle_beta   90.00
_cell.angle_gamma   90.00
#
_symmetry.space_group_name_H-M   'P 1'
#
loop_
_entity.id
_entity.type
_entity.pdbx_description
1 polymer ?
#
loop_
_entity_poly.entity_id
_entity_poly.type
_entity_poly.pdbx_seq_one_letter_code
_entity_poly.pdbx_strand_id
1 'polypeptide(L)'
;MDGLAGQTIALNNDDPEYKIELSASSPADFDVALFGLDKDLKLSNEDYMIFYNQPLSPCHSLELVDHTKNFASFRANLHTLNSQIQHLFLTLTTDSHQPISKLSDLHIHIYHKQHLINKFEINTTPFQQQQSILLFHLDKVDGTWILKPTNQGFDGDLADLVKFFGGVIKEENDLTSESETLLQNENHNNALASEASLYTIEDRQSNEDSGELLSREEPVMVNHTDTSLVDDVNLSQNKAKDFINYINSLHNLNASGVNALAESQSNSPYFDEIYTPFPVVDTVRKLIEGHNNNVVVLTGHAGDGKSTIAFDILKTLQKLDTSYQAKNFKEYEYVDKHNLHVLKDMSELSSDTRSHYLSQAFGSKGNWIIVSNTGPLLTSITEALEHTSLQGKDNLSKVLEILSQDLDILDDAAELERLKLDVDGKNLYIINIAKLDNIEIALQIFQKIIENKAWDLITQNYPTHPITLNRQTIYNHFDEVIDSIRLTYLYLINYERRLTLRQMLAHLASSITMGYTLTDDIEHTILFSDAFFGRVDANIWHKAKNLKLIELLSRLNLGGYTSLEVENIITSHDAFNDIDEPLKSIIQGYIQRDNDSYSSKIKSSLRRILFMYGLNAKSKDAKAHFLGSPSIRKFSNWRLDQESFSDDARSIKKACLTALNLFYSSSQDAKNLNITLKRSDSSVFQIAQLRICSVPESSFSVDYDAVKNLPFFYVKSNKKIRLDLSLPLLDYIDNILANDISDSLNPIYKTQLEKFKLNLIDSFSEEDKEIVLVRMNSDGSLEEKELFIRNDQLRVGN
;
A
#
# COMPACT_ATOMS: atom_id res chain seq x y z
N MET A 1 -18.22 -29.22 -34.16
CA MET A 1 -19.54 -28.62 -34.41
C MET A 1 -19.34 -27.12 -34.29
N ASP A 2 -19.48 -26.38 -35.38
CA ASP A 2 -19.49 -24.91 -35.35
C ASP A 2 -20.76 -24.46 -34.63
N GLY A 3 -20.63 -24.09 -33.36
CA GLY A 3 -21.72 -23.53 -32.55
C GLY A 3 -22.12 -22.16 -33.10
N LEU A 4 -23.40 -22.04 -33.45
CA LEU A 4 -24.05 -20.83 -33.95
C LEU A 4 -23.92 -19.66 -32.96
N ALA A 5 -23.63 -18.48 -33.51
CA ALA A 5 -23.62 -17.21 -32.79
C ALA A 5 -24.93 -16.98 -32.00
N GLY A 6 -24.81 -16.62 -30.73
CA GLY A 6 -25.91 -16.03 -29.94
C GLY A 6 -26.89 -16.99 -29.25
N GLN A 7 -26.65 -18.31 -29.24
CA GLN A 7 -27.56 -19.24 -28.56
C GLN A 7 -27.30 -19.35 -27.06
N THR A 8 -28.37 -19.44 -26.28
CA THR A 8 -28.33 -19.76 -24.85
C THR A 8 -27.88 -21.20 -24.65
N ILE A 9 -26.85 -21.43 -23.83
CA ILE A 9 -26.26 -22.76 -23.62
C ILE A 9 -26.35 -23.14 -22.14
N ALA A 10 -26.91 -24.32 -21.84
CA ALA A 10 -26.79 -24.91 -20.51
C ALA A 10 -25.38 -25.49 -20.33
N LEU A 11 -24.71 -25.08 -19.26
CA LEU A 11 -23.40 -25.57 -18.86
C LEU A 11 -23.56 -26.86 -18.05
N ASN A 12 -22.64 -27.80 -18.21
CA ASN A 12 -22.69 -29.11 -17.57
C ASN A 12 -22.38 -29.00 -16.06
N ASN A 13 -23.20 -29.62 -15.21
CA ASN A 13 -23.03 -29.59 -13.75
C ASN A 13 -22.04 -30.65 -13.21
N ASP A 14 -21.64 -31.64 -14.01
CA ASP A 14 -20.82 -32.77 -13.53
C ASP A 14 -19.32 -32.46 -13.44
N ASP A 15 -18.84 -31.40 -14.09
CA ASP A 15 -17.44 -30.93 -13.99
C ASP A 15 -17.37 -29.40 -14.10
N PRO A 16 -16.95 -28.69 -13.05
CA PRO A 16 -17.46 -27.34 -12.83
C PRO A 16 -16.59 -26.20 -13.31
N GLU A 17 -15.39 -26.47 -13.85
CA GLU A 17 -14.41 -25.44 -14.16
C GLU A 17 -14.47 -25.00 -15.63
N TYR A 18 -14.72 -23.71 -15.83
CA TYR A 18 -14.80 -23.05 -17.12
C TYR A 18 -13.71 -22.00 -17.24
N LYS A 19 -13.09 -21.91 -18.42
CA LYS A 19 -12.18 -20.82 -18.77
C LYS A 19 -12.89 -19.86 -19.73
N ILE A 20 -12.88 -18.58 -19.43
CA ILE A 20 -13.49 -17.52 -20.25
C ILE A 20 -12.35 -16.62 -20.72
N GLU A 21 -12.10 -16.57 -22.02
CA GLU A 21 -11.09 -15.71 -22.64
C GLU A 21 -11.78 -14.60 -23.43
N LEU A 22 -11.34 -13.36 -23.22
CA LEU A 22 -11.70 -12.20 -24.01
C LEU A 22 -10.43 -11.70 -24.72
N SER A 23 -10.51 -11.52 -26.04
CA SER A 23 -9.39 -11.06 -26.86
C SER A 23 -9.80 -9.94 -27.81
N ALA A 24 -8.92 -8.98 -28.03
CA ALA A 24 -9.03 -7.91 -29.01
C ALA A 24 -7.89 -7.99 -30.04
N SER A 25 -8.16 -7.64 -31.30
CA SER A 25 -7.13 -7.64 -32.37
C SER A 25 -6.05 -6.55 -32.19
N SER A 26 -6.32 -5.50 -31.42
CA SER A 26 -5.39 -4.40 -31.16
C SER A 26 -5.26 -4.11 -29.68
N PRO A 27 -4.07 -3.71 -29.16
CA PRO A 27 -3.94 -3.19 -27.81
C PRO A 27 -4.89 -2.02 -27.60
N ALA A 28 -5.76 -2.13 -26.61
CA ALA A 28 -6.68 -1.09 -26.20
C ALA A 28 -6.77 -1.10 -24.67
N ASP A 29 -6.70 0.08 -24.06
CA ASP A 29 -6.81 0.20 -22.61
C ASP A 29 -8.29 0.04 -22.22
N PHE A 30 -8.66 -1.18 -21.86
CA PHE A 30 -9.97 -1.56 -21.35
C PHE A 30 -9.81 -2.35 -20.05
N ASP A 31 -10.71 -2.08 -19.12
CA ASP A 31 -10.91 -2.84 -17.90
C ASP A 31 -11.98 -3.90 -18.11
N VAL A 32 -11.76 -5.10 -17.57
CA VAL A 32 -12.73 -6.20 -17.58
C VAL A 32 -13.07 -6.59 -16.15
N ALA A 33 -14.35 -6.79 -15.89
CA ALA A 33 -14.83 -7.27 -14.60
C ALA A 33 -15.84 -8.40 -14.76
N LEU A 34 -15.78 -9.39 -13.87
CA LEU A 34 -16.76 -10.46 -13.74
C LEU A 34 -17.50 -10.28 -12.41
N PHE A 35 -18.76 -9.87 -12.47
CA PHE A 35 -19.61 -9.62 -11.31
C PHE A 35 -20.39 -10.87 -10.91
N GLY A 36 -20.19 -11.37 -9.70
CA GLY A 36 -21.08 -12.34 -9.05
C GLY A 36 -22.18 -11.63 -8.26
N LEU A 37 -23.43 -11.88 -8.63
CA LEU A 37 -24.61 -11.24 -8.08
C LEU A 37 -25.56 -12.25 -7.43
N ASP A 38 -26.31 -11.79 -6.43
CA ASP A 38 -27.37 -12.56 -5.81
C ASP A 38 -28.63 -12.65 -6.68
N LYS A 39 -29.63 -13.42 -6.21
CA LYS A 39 -30.93 -13.61 -6.87
C LYS A 39 -31.68 -12.32 -7.24
N ASP A 40 -31.37 -11.20 -6.58
CA ASP A 40 -32.02 -9.90 -6.76
C ASP A 40 -31.19 -8.99 -7.70
N LEU A 41 -30.20 -9.56 -8.40
CA LEU A 41 -29.23 -8.88 -9.27
C LEU A 41 -28.40 -7.83 -8.51
N LYS A 42 -28.09 -8.09 -7.24
CA LYS A 42 -27.29 -7.21 -6.40
C LYS A 42 -25.94 -7.81 -6.03
N LEU A 43 -24.94 -6.93 -5.92
CA LEU A 43 -23.61 -7.21 -5.42
C LEU A 43 -23.68 -7.29 -3.89
N SER A 44 -24.24 -8.38 -3.37
CA SER A 44 -24.38 -8.64 -1.93
C SER A 44 -23.04 -8.84 -1.22
N ASN A 45 -21.99 -9.14 -1.97
CA ASN A 45 -20.61 -9.18 -1.51
C ASN A 45 -19.69 -8.60 -2.60
N GLU A 46 -19.02 -7.48 -2.29
CA GLU A 46 -18.12 -6.77 -3.19
C GLU A 46 -16.92 -7.64 -3.64
N ASP A 47 -16.54 -8.64 -2.83
CA ASP A 47 -15.45 -9.56 -3.13
C ASP A 47 -15.77 -10.51 -4.32
N TYR A 48 -17.01 -10.52 -4.81
CA TYR A 48 -17.42 -11.26 -6.01
C TYR A 48 -17.39 -10.42 -7.29
N MET A 49 -16.89 -9.19 -7.23
CA MET A 49 -16.47 -8.44 -8.41
C MET A 49 -15.03 -8.79 -8.75
N ILE A 50 -14.80 -9.60 -9.78
CA ILE A 50 -13.45 -10.06 -10.14
C ILE A 50 -12.88 -9.19 -11.23
N PHE A 51 -11.79 -8.49 -10.94
CA PHE A 51 -11.10 -7.56 -11.86
C PHE A 51 -9.62 -7.42 -11.45
N TYR A 52 -8.84 -6.58 -12.12
CA TYR A 52 -7.38 -6.55 -11.92
C TYR A 52 -6.92 -6.27 -10.48
N ASN A 53 -7.63 -5.45 -9.69
CA ASN A 53 -7.31 -5.20 -8.27
C ASN A 53 -7.89 -6.26 -7.32
N GLN A 54 -8.81 -7.10 -7.79
CA GLN A 54 -9.44 -8.17 -7.03
C GLN A 54 -9.55 -9.42 -7.91
N PRO A 55 -8.43 -10.09 -8.20
CA PRO A 55 -8.41 -11.16 -9.20
C PRO A 55 -9.02 -12.47 -8.69
N LEU A 56 -9.49 -12.57 -7.44
CA LEU A 56 -9.96 -13.82 -6.84
C LEU A 56 -11.19 -13.58 -5.96
N SER A 57 -12.20 -14.45 -6.10
CA SER A 57 -13.36 -14.49 -5.19
C SER A 57 -13.00 -15.12 -3.83
N PRO A 58 -13.76 -14.86 -2.74
CA PRO A 58 -13.50 -15.40 -1.40
C PRO A 58 -13.42 -16.93 -1.33
N CYS A 59 -14.24 -17.62 -2.14
CA CYS A 59 -14.27 -19.09 -2.21
C CYS A 59 -13.35 -19.66 -3.30
N HIS A 60 -12.48 -18.83 -3.89
CA HIS A 60 -11.59 -19.18 -5.02
C HIS A 60 -12.30 -19.80 -6.23
N SER A 61 -13.61 -19.61 -6.33
CA SER A 61 -14.42 -20.20 -7.40
C SER A 61 -14.43 -19.34 -8.66
N LEU A 62 -14.08 -18.07 -8.55
CA LEU A 62 -13.84 -17.16 -9.68
C LEU A 62 -12.43 -16.58 -9.54
N GLU A 63 -11.69 -16.54 -10.65
CA GLU A 63 -10.32 -16.03 -10.73
C GLU A 63 -10.10 -15.31 -12.07
N LEU A 64 -9.42 -14.16 -12.06
CA LEU A 64 -8.80 -13.54 -13.22
C LEU A 64 -7.36 -14.08 -13.31
N VAL A 65 -7.12 -14.94 -14.29
CA VAL A 65 -5.87 -15.68 -14.49
C VAL A 65 -4.82 -14.87 -15.25
N ASP A 66 -5.27 -14.08 -16.24
CA ASP A 66 -4.39 -13.26 -17.06
C ASP A 66 -5.11 -11.98 -17.50
N HIS A 67 -4.39 -10.87 -17.58
CA HIS A 67 -4.90 -9.57 -17.98
C HIS A 67 -3.79 -8.73 -18.62
N THR A 68 -3.99 -8.35 -19.88
CA THR A 68 -3.11 -7.52 -20.70
C THR A 68 -3.95 -6.54 -21.52
N LYS A 69 -3.30 -5.59 -22.21
CA LYS A 69 -3.95 -4.57 -23.04
C LYS A 69 -4.83 -5.10 -24.19
N ASN A 70 -4.84 -6.40 -24.48
CA ASN A 70 -5.71 -6.95 -25.53
C ASN A 70 -6.27 -8.34 -25.18
N PHE A 71 -6.08 -8.80 -23.95
CA PHE A 71 -6.49 -10.13 -23.55
C PHE A 71 -6.80 -10.20 -22.06
N ALA A 72 -7.91 -10.85 -21.72
CA ALA A 72 -8.28 -11.19 -20.35
C ALA A 72 -8.75 -12.65 -20.26
N SER A 73 -8.33 -13.38 -19.23
CA SER A 73 -8.74 -14.77 -19.02
C SER A 73 -9.26 -14.96 -17.61
N PHE A 74 -10.50 -15.43 -17.47
CA PHE A 74 -11.10 -15.83 -16.21
C PHE A 74 -11.21 -17.35 -16.09
N ARG A 75 -11.14 -17.84 -14.87
CA ARG A 75 -11.45 -19.22 -14.48
C ARG A 75 -12.64 -19.19 -13.52
N ALA A 76 -13.66 -20.00 -13.80
CA ALA A 76 -14.89 -20.07 -13.04
C ALA A 76 -15.24 -21.52 -12.70
N ASN A 77 -15.11 -21.90 -11.43
CA ASN A 77 -15.62 -23.14 -10.85
C ASN A 77 -17.05 -22.93 -10.34
N LEU A 78 -18.02 -23.33 -11.15
CA LEU A 78 -19.45 -23.07 -10.92
C LEU A 78 -20.09 -23.97 -9.84
N HIS A 79 -19.40 -25.02 -9.40
CA HIS A 79 -19.88 -25.96 -8.38
C HIS A 79 -19.46 -25.57 -6.97
N THR A 80 -18.24 -25.07 -6.80
CA THR A 80 -17.76 -24.55 -5.51
C THR A 80 -18.21 -23.11 -5.26
N LEU A 81 -18.78 -22.44 -6.27
CA LEU A 81 -19.26 -21.08 -6.16
C LEU A 81 -20.32 -20.94 -5.07
N ASN A 82 -20.18 -19.92 -4.23
CA ASN A 82 -21.09 -19.66 -3.13
C ASN A 82 -22.55 -19.67 -3.59
N SER A 83 -23.38 -20.45 -2.90
CA SER A 83 -24.81 -20.62 -3.19
C SER A 83 -25.63 -19.32 -3.18
N GLN A 84 -25.14 -18.24 -2.58
CA GLN A 84 -25.79 -16.92 -2.66
C GLN A 84 -25.66 -16.29 -4.05
N ILE A 85 -24.63 -16.64 -4.83
CA ILE A 85 -24.41 -16.13 -6.18
C ILE A 85 -25.28 -16.92 -7.16
N GLN A 86 -26.16 -16.19 -7.85
CA GLN A 86 -27.11 -16.75 -8.81
C GLN A 86 -26.87 -16.23 -10.23
N HIS A 87 -26.11 -15.13 -10.38
CA HIS A 87 -25.78 -14.57 -11.68
C HIS A 87 -24.29 -14.22 -11.76
N LEU A 88 -23.69 -14.41 -12.93
CA LEU A 88 -22.35 -13.91 -13.26
C LEU A 88 -22.43 -13.02 -14.49
N PHE A 89 -21.98 -11.77 -14.40
CA PHE A 89 -21.98 -10.82 -15.53
C PHE A 89 -20.55 -10.46 -15.90
N LEU A 90 -20.16 -10.69 -17.16
CA LEU A 90 -18.90 -10.18 -17.69
C LEU A 90 -19.13 -8.81 -18.32
N THR A 91 -18.39 -7.80 -17.85
CA THR A 91 -18.45 -6.43 -18.34
C THR A 91 -17.09 -5.99 -18.83
N LEU A 92 -17.10 -5.05 -19.77
CA LEU A 92 -15.91 -4.36 -20.24
C LEU A 92 -16.16 -2.85 -20.23
N THR A 93 -15.17 -2.08 -19.81
CA THR A 93 -15.18 -0.62 -19.71
C THR A 93 -13.90 -0.06 -20.32
N THR A 94 -13.97 1.03 -21.08
CA THR A 94 -12.77 1.72 -21.59
C THR A 94 -12.29 2.80 -20.63
N ASP A 95 -10.97 2.99 -20.54
CA ASP A 95 -10.38 4.08 -19.77
C ASP A 95 -10.64 5.46 -20.43
N SER A 96 -10.62 6.53 -19.63
CA SER A 96 -10.52 7.92 -20.13
C SER A 96 -11.74 8.43 -20.94
N HIS A 97 -12.96 8.11 -20.50
CA HIS A 97 -14.24 8.55 -21.11
C HIS A 97 -14.40 8.26 -22.61
N GLN A 98 -13.64 7.31 -23.17
CA GLN A 98 -13.79 6.91 -24.56
C GLN A 98 -15.06 6.08 -24.76
N PRO A 99 -15.71 6.13 -25.93
CA PRO A 99 -16.84 5.25 -26.22
C PRO A 99 -16.37 3.86 -26.61
N ILE A 100 -17.11 2.84 -26.17
CA ILE A 100 -16.82 1.42 -26.41
C ILE A 100 -16.77 1.07 -27.91
N SER A 101 -17.43 1.85 -28.76
CA SER A 101 -17.38 1.73 -30.22
C SER A 101 -15.99 1.86 -30.84
N LYS A 102 -14.98 2.35 -30.08
CA LYS A 102 -13.59 2.42 -30.54
C LYS A 102 -12.87 1.07 -30.47
N LEU A 103 -13.39 0.11 -29.70
CA LEU A 103 -12.87 -1.25 -29.68
C LEU A 103 -13.43 -2.01 -30.88
N SER A 104 -12.56 -2.66 -31.65
CA SER A 104 -12.93 -3.52 -32.77
C SER A 104 -12.43 -4.95 -32.56
N ASP A 105 -13.07 -5.91 -33.22
CA ASP A 105 -12.67 -7.33 -33.23
C ASP A 105 -12.53 -7.95 -31.82
N LEU A 106 -13.55 -7.73 -30.98
CA LEU A 106 -13.65 -8.35 -29.67
C LEU A 106 -14.26 -9.75 -29.78
N HIS A 107 -13.54 -10.75 -29.29
CA HIS A 107 -13.97 -12.15 -29.31
C HIS A 107 -13.95 -12.75 -27.91
N ILE A 108 -15.00 -13.48 -27.57
CA ILE A 108 -15.09 -14.27 -26.35
C ILE A 108 -15.03 -15.75 -26.71
N HIS A 109 -14.15 -16.48 -26.02
CA HIS A 109 -14.02 -17.93 -26.11
C HIS A 109 -14.25 -18.54 -24.74
N ILE A 110 -15.12 -19.54 -24.66
CA ILE A 110 -15.39 -20.27 -23.42
C ILE A 110 -14.94 -21.71 -23.61
N TYR A 111 -14.08 -22.18 -22.73
CA TYR A 111 -13.52 -23.52 -22.74
C TYR A 111 -13.97 -24.32 -21.52
N HIS A 112 -14.08 -25.62 -21.73
CA HIS A 112 -14.27 -26.63 -20.69
C HIS A 112 -13.28 -27.76 -20.95
N LYS A 113 -12.46 -28.15 -19.96
CA LYS A 113 -11.38 -29.16 -20.14
C LYS A 113 -10.50 -28.92 -21.37
N GLN A 114 -10.12 -27.65 -21.60
CA GLN A 114 -9.32 -27.23 -22.76
C GLN A 114 -10.03 -27.40 -24.13
N HIS A 115 -11.30 -27.82 -24.16
CA HIS A 115 -12.13 -27.82 -25.37
C HIS A 115 -12.95 -26.55 -25.45
N LEU A 116 -12.91 -25.88 -26.61
CA LEU A 116 -13.75 -24.72 -26.89
C LEU A 116 -15.21 -25.15 -26.98
N ILE A 117 -16.05 -24.68 -26.05
CA ILE A 117 -17.48 -25.01 -25.99
C ILE A 117 -18.38 -23.91 -26.54
N ASN A 118 -17.93 -22.65 -26.53
CA ASN A 118 -18.66 -21.56 -27.16
C ASN A 118 -17.71 -20.44 -27.60
N LYS A 119 -18.10 -19.71 -28.65
CA LYS A 119 -17.41 -18.49 -29.08
C LYS A 119 -18.42 -17.46 -29.60
N PHE A 120 -18.22 -16.19 -29.33
CA PHE A 120 -19.03 -15.13 -29.91
C PHE A 120 -18.24 -13.84 -30.11
N GLU A 121 -18.62 -13.12 -31.15
CA GLU A 121 -18.06 -11.82 -31.55
C GLU A 121 -18.93 -10.70 -30.96
N ILE A 122 -18.27 -9.67 -30.43
CA ILE A 122 -18.91 -8.56 -29.75
C ILE A 122 -18.99 -7.38 -30.71
N ASN A 123 -20.22 -6.98 -31.05
CA ASN A 123 -20.44 -5.82 -31.92
C ASN A 123 -20.57 -4.54 -31.07
N THR A 124 -19.50 -3.75 -31.06
CA THR A 124 -19.40 -2.46 -30.35
C THR A 124 -19.90 -1.27 -31.18
N THR A 125 -20.05 -1.43 -32.50
CA THR A 125 -20.44 -0.37 -33.46
C THR A 125 -21.65 0.48 -33.03
N PRO A 126 -22.72 -0.10 -32.44
CA PRO A 126 -23.91 0.69 -32.05
C PRO A 126 -23.67 1.64 -30.86
N PHE A 127 -22.61 1.41 -30.07
CA PHE A 127 -22.41 2.04 -28.77
C PHE A 127 -21.46 3.24 -28.85
N GLN A 128 -21.89 4.27 -29.58
CA GLN A 128 -21.08 5.47 -29.87
C GLN A 128 -20.92 6.42 -28.67
N GLN A 129 -21.71 6.22 -27.61
CA GLN A 129 -21.74 7.11 -26.44
C GLN A 129 -21.47 6.36 -25.12
N GLN A 130 -21.75 5.06 -25.07
CA GLN A 130 -21.55 4.21 -23.89
C GLN A 130 -20.06 3.97 -23.64
N GLN A 131 -19.64 4.08 -22.38
CA GLN A 131 -18.26 3.82 -21.94
C GLN A 131 -18.06 2.37 -21.49
N SER A 132 -19.16 1.66 -21.20
CA SER A 132 -19.14 0.27 -20.75
C SER A 132 -20.11 -0.61 -21.54
N ILE A 133 -19.87 -1.91 -21.53
CA ILE A 133 -20.72 -2.93 -22.17
C ILE A 133 -20.85 -4.18 -21.29
N LEU A 134 -22.07 -4.70 -21.19
CA LEU A 134 -22.36 -6.03 -20.62
C LEU A 134 -22.27 -7.05 -21.76
N LEU A 135 -21.25 -7.90 -21.69
CA LEU A 135 -20.89 -8.82 -22.77
C LEU A 135 -21.81 -10.05 -22.77
N PHE A 136 -21.86 -10.76 -21.64
CA PHE A 136 -22.74 -11.90 -21.40
C PHE A 136 -23.01 -12.09 -19.92
N HIS A 137 -23.98 -12.94 -19.61
CA HIS A 137 -24.18 -13.43 -18.25
C HIS A 137 -24.41 -14.95 -18.17
N LEU A 138 -24.14 -15.51 -16.99
CA LEU A 138 -24.52 -16.87 -16.60
C LEU A 138 -25.62 -16.76 -15.54
N ASP A 139 -26.74 -17.44 -15.73
CA ASP A 139 -27.83 -17.54 -14.74
C ASP A 139 -27.92 -18.95 -14.18
N LYS A 140 -28.08 -19.08 -12.87
CA LYS A 140 -28.38 -20.38 -12.24
C LYS A 140 -29.89 -20.63 -12.23
N VAL A 141 -30.35 -21.63 -12.97
CA VAL A 141 -31.76 -22.04 -13.04
C VAL A 141 -31.86 -23.52 -12.67
N ASP A 142 -32.62 -23.83 -11.61
CA ASP A 142 -32.79 -25.20 -11.10
C ASP A 142 -31.46 -25.95 -10.87
N GLY A 143 -30.46 -25.23 -10.37
CA GLY A 143 -29.13 -25.78 -10.09
C GLY A 143 -28.19 -25.87 -11.30
N THR A 144 -28.66 -25.53 -12.50
CA THR A 144 -27.88 -25.55 -13.75
C THR A 144 -27.53 -24.14 -14.21
N TRP A 145 -26.29 -23.91 -14.60
CA TRP A 145 -25.86 -22.62 -15.13
C TRP A 145 -26.17 -22.48 -16.61
N ILE A 146 -26.74 -21.35 -17.00
CA ILE A 146 -27.20 -21.06 -18.34
C ILE A 146 -26.48 -19.81 -18.85
N LEU A 147 -25.67 -19.97 -19.89
CA LEU A 147 -24.97 -18.89 -20.58
C LEU A 147 -25.89 -18.13 -21.53
N LYS A 148 -25.94 -16.80 -21.41
CA LYS A 148 -26.74 -15.88 -22.22
C LYS A 148 -25.90 -14.70 -22.72
N PRO A 149 -25.60 -14.64 -24.03
CA PRO A 149 -24.99 -13.46 -24.65
C PRO A 149 -25.94 -12.25 -24.51
N THR A 150 -25.42 -11.08 -24.16
CA THR A 150 -26.25 -9.87 -23.93
C THR A 150 -25.90 -8.73 -24.89
N ASN A 151 -24.61 -8.44 -25.08
CA ASN A 151 -24.10 -7.34 -25.91
C ASN A 151 -24.89 -6.02 -25.70
N GLN A 152 -24.99 -5.56 -24.46
CA GLN A 152 -25.78 -4.40 -24.06
C GLN A 152 -24.86 -3.28 -23.56
N GLY A 153 -24.87 -2.12 -24.23
CA GLY A 153 -24.15 -0.94 -23.79
C GLY A 153 -24.71 -0.37 -22.48
N PHE A 154 -23.84 0.28 -21.70
CA PHE A 154 -24.14 0.90 -20.42
C PHE A 154 -23.61 2.33 -20.38
N ASP A 155 -24.47 3.27 -19.99
CA ASP A 155 -24.14 4.69 -19.86
C ASP A 155 -23.47 4.94 -18.50
N GLY A 156 -22.15 4.78 -18.45
CA GLY A 156 -21.33 4.99 -17.25
C GLY A 156 -20.04 4.16 -17.30
N ASP A 157 -19.13 4.44 -16.38
CA ASP A 157 -17.86 3.73 -16.22
C ASP A 157 -18.01 2.51 -15.28
N LEU A 158 -16.88 1.92 -14.87
CA LEU A 158 -16.86 0.78 -13.96
C LEU A 158 -17.46 1.14 -12.59
N ALA A 159 -17.26 2.38 -12.15
CA ALA A 159 -17.86 2.89 -10.93
C ALA A 159 -19.39 2.93 -11.04
N ASP A 160 -19.92 3.42 -12.15
CA ASP A 160 -21.38 3.41 -12.35
C ASP A 160 -21.96 2.00 -12.47
N LEU A 161 -21.21 1.04 -13.02
CA LEU A 161 -21.59 -0.38 -13.02
C LEU A 161 -21.66 -0.97 -11.61
N VAL A 162 -20.70 -0.66 -10.74
CA VAL A 162 -20.72 -1.09 -9.34
C VAL A 162 -21.94 -0.53 -8.62
N LYS A 163 -22.24 0.76 -8.79
CA LYS A 163 -23.46 1.39 -8.24
C LYS A 163 -24.74 0.76 -8.80
N PHE A 164 -24.77 0.46 -10.10
CA PHE A 164 -25.91 -0.16 -10.76
C PHE A 164 -26.25 -1.53 -10.15
N PHE A 165 -25.23 -2.35 -9.91
CA PHE A 165 -25.36 -3.62 -9.19
C PHE A 165 -25.47 -3.47 -7.67
N GLY A 166 -25.48 -2.24 -7.14
CA GLY A 166 -25.74 -1.97 -5.71
C GLY A 166 -24.52 -2.08 -4.79
N GLY A 167 -23.30 -2.08 -5.32
CA GLY A 167 -22.07 -1.93 -4.55
C GLY A 167 -21.78 -0.49 -4.14
N VAL A 168 -20.90 -0.30 -3.15
CA VAL A 168 -20.53 1.02 -2.61
C VAL A 168 -19.13 1.39 -3.06
N ILE A 169 -18.97 2.57 -3.67
CA ILE A 169 -17.67 3.06 -4.11
C ILE A 169 -17.09 3.99 -3.06
N LYS A 170 -15.84 3.75 -2.69
CA LYS A 170 -15.01 4.77 -2.04
C LYS A 170 -14.47 5.69 -3.11
N GLU A 171 -14.82 6.97 -3.05
CA GLU A 171 -14.29 7.99 -3.96
C GLU A 171 -12.76 8.08 -3.81
N GLU A 172 -12.00 7.66 -4.83
CA GLU A 172 -10.59 8.00 -5.00
C GLU A 172 -10.50 9.15 -6.01
N ASN A 173 -9.91 10.28 -5.60
CA ASN A 173 -9.75 11.47 -6.46
C ASN A 173 -8.70 11.20 -7.56
N ASP A 174 -9.12 11.37 -8.81
CA ASP A 174 -8.30 11.23 -10.03
C ASP A 174 -7.09 12.18 -10.07
N LEU A 175 -5.90 11.58 -10.24
CA LEU A 175 -4.65 12.24 -10.66
C LEU A 175 -4.03 11.41 -11.79
N THR A 176 -4.63 11.45 -12.99
CA THR A 176 -4.15 10.72 -14.17
C THR A 176 -3.64 11.62 -15.30
N SER A 177 -3.53 12.94 -15.11
CA SER A 177 -3.21 13.86 -16.21
C SER A 177 -1.74 14.27 -16.36
N GLU A 178 -0.77 13.72 -15.63
CA GLU A 178 0.65 14.13 -15.74
C GLU A 178 1.61 13.04 -16.25
N SER A 179 1.15 11.80 -16.48
CA SER A 179 2.02 10.70 -16.94
C SER A 179 2.14 10.59 -18.48
N GLU A 180 1.28 11.25 -19.25
CA GLU A 180 1.28 11.14 -20.73
C GLU A 180 2.34 12.01 -21.42
N THR A 181 2.90 13.02 -20.75
CA THR A 181 3.88 13.95 -21.34
C THR A 181 5.34 13.48 -21.27
N LEU A 182 5.66 12.46 -20.46
CA LEU A 182 7.03 11.94 -20.35
C LEU A 182 7.34 10.77 -21.30
N LEU A 183 6.32 10.10 -21.85
CA LEU A 183 6.47 8.97 -22.78
C LEU A 183 6.67 9.38 -24.25
N GLN A 184 6.51 10.66 -24.60
CA GLN A 184 6.69 11.12 -25.98
C GLN A 184 8.14 11.50 -26.33
N ASN A 185 9.03 11.66 -25.34
CA ASN A 185 10.41 12.10 -25.57
C ASN A 185 11.46 10.97 -25.67
N GLU A 186 11.11 9.71 -25.45
CA GLU A 186 12.04 8.58 -25.63
C GLU A 186 11.95 7.90 -27.02
N ASN A 187 10.93 8.23 -27.82
CA ASN A 187 10.68 7.57 -29.12
C ASN A 187 11.47 8.14 -30.31
N HIS A 188 12.56 8.89 -30.09
CA HIS A 188 13.37 9.44 -31.20
C HIS A 188 14.79 8.87 -31.35
N ASN A 189 15.23 7.91 -30.54
CA ASN A 189 16.62 7.43 -30.59
C ASN A 189 16.83 5.90 -30.68
N ASN A 190 15.87 5.12 -31.18
CA ASN A 190 16.11 3.70 -31.50
C ASN A 190 15.48 3.31 -32.84
N ALA A 191 16.05 3.81 -33.93
CA ALA A 191 15.95 3.21 -35.24
C ALA A 191 17.38 3.06 -35.78
N LEU A 192 17.98 1.88 -35.59
CA LEU A 192 19.07 1.27 -36.38
C LEU A 192 19.64 0.07 -35.62
N ALA A 193 19.08 -1.12 -35.86
CA ALA A 193 19.77 -2.43 -35.89
C ALA A 193 18.73 -3.55 -35.89
N SER A 194 18.04 -3.70 -37.02
CA SER A 194 17.42 -4.97 -37.43
C SER A 194 18.35 -5.60 -38.46
N GLU A 195 18.86 -6.81 -38.23
CA GLU A 195 18.84 -7.91 -39.21
C GLU A 195 19.55 -9.19 -38.73
N ALA A 196 18.96 -10.32 -39.15
CA ALA A 196 19.46 -11.71 -39.19
C ALA A 196 19.45 -12.48 -37.84
N SER A 197 18.82 -13.65 -37.68
CA SER A 197 18.56 -14.73 -38.65
C SER A 197 17.36 -15.59 -38.25
N LEU A 198 16.72 -16.17 -39.27
CA LEU A 198 15.57 -17.09 -39.22
C LEU A 198 15.99 -18.42 -39.88
N TYR A 199 15.33 -19.52 -39.48
CA TYR A 199 15.39 -20.91 -39.98
C TYR A 199 16.53 -21.78 -39.40
N THR A 200 16.34 -23.05 -38.99
CA THR A 200 15.46 -24.12 -39.46
C THR A 200 15.10 -25.13 -38.35
N ILE A 201 13.91 -25.75 -38.45
CA ILE A 201 13.52 -27.03 -37.84
C ILE A 201 13.60 -28.09 -38.94
N GLU A 202 14.22 -29.24 -38.69
CA GLU A 202 13.89 -30.53 -39.33
C GLU A 202 14.47 -31.71 -38.51
N ASP A 203 13.55 -32.43 -37.86
CA ASP A 203 13.27 -33.87 -38.02
C ASP A 203 14.32 -35.00 -37.78
N ARG A 204 13.83 -36.00 -37.01
CA ARG A 204 13.99 -37.47 -37.11
C ARG A 204 14.93 -38.26 -36.18
N GLN A 205 14.23 -39.10 -35.39
CA GLN A 205 14.29 -40.58 -35.34
C GLN A 205 15.12 -41.29 -34.25
N SER A 206 14.35 -42.00 -33.40
CA SER A 206 14.48 -43.39 -32.93
C SER A 206 15.80 -43.86 -32.33
N ASN A 207 15.71 -44.37 -31.09
CA ASN A 207 15.88 -45.82 -30.83
C ASN A 207 15.36 -46.18 -29.44
N GLU A 208 14.34 -47.03 -29.43
CA GLU A 208 14.07 -47.95 -28.32
C GLU A 208 15.19 -49.00 -28.31
N ASP A 209 15.70 -49.37 -27.13
CA ASP A 209 16.02 -50.78 -26.90
C ASP A 209 15.88 -51.13 -25.41
N SER A 210 15.14 -52.21 -25.23
CA SER A 210 14.72 -52.85 -23.99
C SER A 210 15.78 -53.83 -23.45
N GLY A 211 15.85 -54.00 -22.13
CA GLY A 211 16.65 -55.07 -21.52
C GLY A 211 16.52 -55.18 -20.00
N GLU A 212 15.52 -55.92 -19.53
CA GLU A 212 15.48 -56.51 -18.18
C GLU A 212 16.59 -57.57 -18.00
N LEU A 213 17.27 -57.60 -16.84
CA LEU A 213 17.76 -58.85 -16.22
C LEU A 213 18.27 -58.63 -14.77
N LEU A 214 17.41 -59.03 -13.83
CA LEU A 214 17.65 -59.85 -12.62
C LEU A 214 18.92 -59.64 -11.75
N SER A 215 18.63 -59.19 -10.52
CA SER A 215 19.07 -59.72 -9.20
C SER A 215 20.53 -60.16 -9.00
N ARG A 216 21.20 -59.51 -8.05
CA ARG A 216 22.15 -60.14 -7.11
C ARG A 216 22.35 -59.30 -5.86
N GLU A 217 21.83 -59.82 -4.75
CA GLU A 217 22.16 -59.41 -3.38
C GLU A 217 23.52 -60.00 -2.96
N GLU A 218 24.24 -59.26 -2.11
CA GLU A 218 25.10 -59.67 -0.97
C GLU A 218 26.35 -58.77 -0.84
N PRO A 219 26.94 -58.56 0.37
CA PRO A 219 26.36 -58.53 1.71
C PRO A 219 26.74 -57.25 2.51
N VAL A 220 25.99 -57.02 3.57
CA VAL A 220 26.17 -55.96 4.58
C VAL A 220 27.45 -56.18 5.39
N MET A 221 28.33 -55.18 5.43
CA MET A 221 29.36 -55.03 6.47
C MET A 221 28.89 -53.95 7.46
N VAL A 222 28.56 -54.40 8.66
CA VAL A 222 28.15 -53.55 9.79
C VAL A 222 29.37 -52.77 10.27
N ASN A 223 29.48 -51.50 9.85
CA ASN A 223 30.27 -50.52 10.59
C ASN A 223 29.34 -49.91 11.66
N HIS A 224 29.65 -50.17 12.93
CA HIS A 224 29.11 -49.40 14.03
C HIS A 224 29.68 -47.97 13.92
N THR A 225 28.98 -47.09 13.22
CA THR A 225 29.14 -45.63 13.31
C THR A 225 28.02 -45.06 14.14
N ASP A 226 28.39 -44.20 15.09
CA ASP A 226 27.54 -43.50 16.06
C ASP A 226 26.24 -42.97 15.43
N THR A 227 25.15 -43.70 15.65
CA THR A 227 23.80 -43.37 15.16
C THR A 227 23.27 -42.11 15.84
N SER A 228 23.70 -41.83 17.07
CA SER A 228 23.32 -40.61 17.80
C SER A 228 23.85 -39.33 17.17
N LEU A 229 25.06 -39.34 16.60
CA LEU A 229 25.64 -38.15 15.96
C LEU A 229 24.98 -37.84 14.61
N VAL A 230 24.59 -38.87 13.86
CA VAL A 230 23.87 -38.70 12.58
C VAL A 230 22.44 -38.21 12.83
N ASP A 231 21.77 -38.72 13.86
CA ASP A 231 20.43 -38.27 14.26
C ASP A 231 20.43 -36.82 14.79
N ASP A 232 21.44 -36.42 15.58
CA ASP A 232 21.59 -35.04 16.08
C ASP A 232 21.94 -34.05 14.94
N VAL A 233 22.75 -34.45 13.96
CA VAL A 233 23.04 -33.65 12.76
C VAL A 233 21.80 -33.51 11.87
N ASN A 234 21.03 -34.57 11.66
CA ASN A 234 19.78 -34.50 10.88
C ASN A 234 18.72 -33.64 11.59
N LEU A 235 18.59 -33.75 12.91
CA LEU A 235 17.65 -32.95 13.70
C LEU A 235 18.00 -31.46 13.70
N SER A 236 19.30 -31.12 13.79
CA SER A 236 19.77 -29.73 13.72
C SER A 236 19.64 -29.12 12.33
N GLN A 237 19.89 -29.90 11.26
CA GLN A 237 19.64 -29.47 9.88
C GLN A 237 18.15 -29.25 9.60
N ASN A 238 17.26 -30.07 10.16
CA ASN A 238 15.82 -29.86 10.03
C ASN A 238 15.38 -28.54 10.69
N LYS A 239 15.86 -28.24 11.90
CA LYS A 239 15.55 -26.95 12.57
C LYS A 239 16.04 -25.72 11.80
N ALA A 240 17.20 -25.80 11.14
CA ALA A 240 17.71 -24.72 10.30
C ALA A 240 16.80 -24.45 9.09
N LYS A 241 16.31 -25.52 8.44
CA LYS A 241 15.37 -25.44 7.32
C LYS A 241 13.99 -24.94 7.76
N ASP A 242 13.51 -25.40 8.91
CA ASP A 242 12.20 -25.02 9.47
C ASP A 242 12.12 -23.50 9.68
N PHE A 243 13.20 -22.87 10.13
CA PHE A 243 13.24 -21.42 10.32
C PHE A 243 13.15 -20.64 9.00
N ILE A 244 13.90 -21.04 7.96
CA ILE A 244 13.81 -20.41 6.64
C ILE A 244 12.42 -20.64 6.02
N ASN A 245 11.83 -21.83 6.22
CA ASN A 245 10.46 -22.10 5.80
C ASN A 245 9.45 -21.22 6.53
N TYR A 246 9.66 -20.96 7.82
CA TYR A 246 8.85 -20.00 8.59
C TYR A 246 8.96 -18.58 8.00
N ILE A 247 10.18 -18.08 7.73
CA ILE A 247 10.36 -16.77 7.08
C ILE A 247 9.62 -16.73 5.73
N ASN A 248 9.79 -17.75 4.90
CA ASN A 248 9.13 -17.84 3.59
C ASN A 248 7.60 -17.95 3.68
N SER A 249 7.08 -18.42 4.81
CA SER A 249 5.64 -18.48 5.06
C SER A 249 5.03 -17.11 5.41
N LEU A 250 5.84 -16.07 5.65
CA LEU A 250 5.37 -14.70 5.88
C LEU A 250 5.00 -13.97 4.57
N HIS A 251 5.26 -14.57 3.40
CA HIS A 251 4.98 -14.00 2.09
C HIS A 251 4.33 -15.01 1.13
N ASN A 252 3.66 -14.52 0.09
CA ASN A 252 2.93 -15.34 -0.89
C ASN A 252 3.66 -15.55 -2.23
N LEU A 253 5.00 -15.48 -2.27
CA LEU A 253 5.78 -15.71 -3.50
C LEU A 253 5.63 -17.14 -4.06
N ASN A 254 5.47 -18.13 -3.19
CA ASN A 254 5.31 -19.54 -3.55
C ASN A 254 3.90 -20.01 -3.13
N ALA A 255 3.32 -20.95 -3.88
CA ALA A 255 1.98 -21.50 -3.63
C ALA A 255 1.80 -22.13 -2.22
N SER A 256 2.91 -22.48 -1.55
CA SER A 256 2.93 -22.99 -0.18
C SER A 256 2.72 -21.92 0.92
N GLY A 257 2.87 -20.62 0.60
CA GLY A 257 2.69 -19.50 1.53
C GLY A 257 1.28 -18.90 1.57
N VAL A 258 0.33 -19.47 0.83
CA VAL A 258 -1.02 -18.92 0.62
C VAL A 258 -1.88 -18.94 1.91
N ASN A 259 -1.52 -19.76 2.90
CA ASN A 259 -2.23 -19.90 4.17
C ASN A 259 -1.63 -19.07 5.33
N ALA A 260 -0.92 -17.96 5.08
CA ALA A 260 -0.29 -17.12 6.11
C ALA A 260 -1.27 -16.24 6.92
N LEU A 261 -2.34 -16.83 7.45
CA LEU A 261 -3.12 -16.19 8.51
C LEU A 261 -2.30 -16.15 9.79
N ALA A 262 -2.47 -15.11 10.61
CA ALA A 262 -1.85 -15.06 11.95
C ALA A 262 -2.17 -16.31 12.79
N GLU A 263 -3.27 -16.99 12.50
CA GLU A 263 -3.73 -18.23 13.13
C GLU A 263 -3.00 -19.50 12.69
N SER A 264 -2.52 -19.57 11.43
CA SER A 264 -1.67 -20.69 11.01
C SER A 264 -0.24 -20.48 11.50
N GLN A 265 0.19 -19.22 11.57
CA GLN A 265 1.50 -18.80 12.05
C GLN A 265 1.65 -18.93 13.57
N SER A 266 0.58 -18.74 14.35
CA SER A 266 0.61 -18.85 15.81
C SER A 266 0.95 -20.25 16.34
N ASN A 267 0.86 -21.28 15.50
CA ASN A 267 1.27 -22.64 15.84
C ASN A 267 2.77 -22.91 15.58
N SER A 268 3.49 -21.98 14.96
CA SER A 268 4.93 -22.08 14.74
C SER A 268 5.70 -21.86 16.06
N PRO A 269 6.74 -22.67 16.35
CA PRO A 269 7.59 -22.45 17.52
C PRO A 269 8.33 -21.11 17.47
N TYR A 270 8.48 -20.50 16.29
CA TYR A 270 9.17 -19.22 16.09
C TYR A 270 8.25 -18.00 16.28
N PHE A 271 6.93 -18.21 16.35
CA PHE A 271 5.98 -17.10 16.41
C PHE A 271 6.17 -16.27 17.68
N ASP A 272 6.15 -16.89 18.85
CA ASP A 272 6.30 -16.16 20.12
C ASP A 272 7.67 -15.47 20.26
N GLU A 273 8.73 -15.99 19.61
CA GLU A 273 10.07 -15.37 19.62
C GLU A 273 10.16 -14.13 18.74
N ILE A 274 9.45 -14.12 17.61
CA ILE A 274 9.50 -13.05 16.60
C ILE A 274 8.38 -12.03 16.78
N TYR A 275 7.25 -12.45 17.34
CA TYR A 275 6.08 -11.63 17.50
C TYR A 275 6.35 -10.41 18.39
N THR A 276 5.79 -9.27 18.00
CA THR A 276 5.82 -8.02 18.74
C THR A 276 4.37 -7.60 18.99
N PRO A 277 3.95 -7.45 20.27
CA PRO A 277 2.61 -6.97 20.60
C PRO A 277 2.34 -5.58 20.04
N PHE A 278 1.13 -5.35 19.56
CA PHE A 278 0.71 -4.02 19.13
C PHE A 278 0.53 -3.09 20.34
N PRO A 279 0.96 -1.81 20.29
CA PRO A 279 0.82 -0.90 21.42
C PRO A 279 -0.62 -0.75 21.93
N VAL A 280 -1.60 -0.79 21.02
CA VAL A 280 -3.03 -0.70 21.35
C VAL A 280 -3.55 -1.80 22.28
N VAL A 281 -2.87 -2.95 22.34
CA VAL A 281 -3.28 -4.08 23.19
C VAL A 281 -3.35 -3.65 24.66
N ASP A 282 -2.31 -2.97 25.13
CA ASP A 282 -2.20 -2.54 26.52
C ASP A 282 -3.24 -1.47 26.86
N THR A 283 -3.55 -0.59 25.90
CA THR A 283 -4.60 0.40 26.02
C THR A 283 -5.97 -0.23 26.19
N VAL A 284 -6.34 -1.14 25.29
CA VAL A 284 -7.65 -1.80 25.34
C VAL A 284 -7.75 -2.66 26.60
N ARG A 285 -6.66 -3.33 27.01
CA ARG A 285 -6.61 -4.04 28.29
C ARG A 285 -6.97 -3.11 29.46
N LYS A 286 -6.31 -1.95 29.57
CA LYS A 286 -6.58 -0.95 30.63
C LYS A 286 -8.04 -0.47 30.61
N LEU A 287 -8.64 -0.26 29.43
CA LEU A 287 -10.05 0.11 29.30
C LEU A 287 -10.99 -0.95 29.86
N ILE A 288 -10.75 -2.22 29.52
CA ILE A 288 -11.58 -3.36 29.94
C ILE A 288 -11.41 -3.63 31.45
N GLU A 289 -10.22 -3.43 32.01
CA GLU A 289 -9.95 -3.59 33.44
C GLU A 289 -10.55 -2.44 34.29
N GLY A 290 -10.56 -1.21 33.76
CA GLY A 290 -10.94 0.00 34.50
C GLY A 290 -12.44 0.28 34.58
N HIS A 291 -13.24 -0.17 33.60
CA HIS A 291 -14.67 0.12 33.54
C HIS A 291 -15.50 -1.12 33.14
N ASN A 292 -16.71 -1.19 33.70
CA ASN A 292 -17.73 -2.13 33.25
C ASN A 292 -18.65 -1.38 32.28
N ASN A 293 -18.85 -1.91 31.06
CA ASN A 293 -19.72 -1.42 29.96
C ASN A 293 -19.03 -0.66 28.81
N ASN A 294 -17.84 -1.08 28.40
CA ASN A 294 -17.20 -0.58 27.19
C ASN A 294 -17.50 -1.48 25.98
N VAL A 295 -17.71 -0.87 24.81
CA VAL A 295 -17.77 -1.57 23.51
C VAL A 295 -16.55 -1.10 22.72
N VAL A 296 -15.60 -1.98 22.48
CA VAL A 296 -14.39 -1.69 21.71
C VAL A 296 -14.49 -2.38 20.36
N VAL A 297 -14.41 -1.60 19.29
CA VAL A 297 -14.48 -2.07 17.93
C VAL A 297 -13.11 -1.94 17.29
N LEU A 298 -12.53 -3.07 16.88
CA LEU A 298 -11.29 -3.13 16.12
C LEU A 298 -11.63 -3.27 14.64
N THR A 299 -11.30 -2.24 13.87
CA THR A 299 -11.61 -2.16 12.44
C THR A 299 -10.40 -1.85 11.56
N GLY A 300 -10.51 -2.07 10.27
CA GLY A 300 -9.41 -1.94 9.31
C GLY A 300 -9.58 -2.87 8.11
N HIS A 301 -8.59 -2.89 7.21
CA HIS A 301 -8.55 -3.72 6.03
C HIS A 301 -8.06 -5.14 6.35
N ALA A 302 -8.19 -6.05 5.38
CA ALA A 302 -7.63 -7.39 5.50
C ALA A 302 -6.10 -7.31 5.65
N GLY A 303 -5.56 -7.96 6.68
CA GLY A 303 -4.10 -7.98 6.93
C GLY A 303 -3.56 -6.95 7.91
N ASP A 304 -4.40 -6.07 8.45
CA ASP A 304 -4.00 -5.10 9.48
C ASP A 304 -3.75 -5.72 10.88
N GLY A 305 -4.01 -7.02 11.06
CA GLY A 305 -3.76 -7.70 12.34
C GLY A 305 -4.88 -7.57 13.38
N LYS A 306 -6.09 -7.14 12.98
CA LYS A 306 -7.24 -6.96 13.89
C LYS A 306 -7.53 -8.17 14.78
N SER A 307 -7.55 -9.37 14.20
CA SER A 307 -7.81 -10.62 14.93
C SER A 307 -6.64 -11.00 15.86
N THR A 308 -5.40 -10.70 15.46
CA THR A 308 -4.20 -10.87 16.29
C THR A 308 -4.26 -9.97 17.53
N ILE A 309 -4.66 -8.71 17.37
CA ILE A 309 -4.82 -7.76 18.48
C ILE A 309 -5.89 -8.24 19.45
N ALA A 310 -7.06 -8.68 18.95
CA ALA A 310 -8.12 -9.22 19.79
C ALA A 310 -7.66 -10.46 20.59
N PHE A 311 -6.90 -11.35 19.95
CA PHE A 311 -6.32 -12.52 20.60
C PHE A 311 -5.32 -12.14 21.71
N ASP A 312 -4.45 -11.16 21.45
CA ASP A 312 -3.50 -10.66 22.43
C ASP A 312 -4.16 -10.02 23.66
N ILE A 313 -5.21 -9.23 23.43
CA ILE A 313 -6.01 -8.64 24.52
C ILE A 313 -6.58 -9.75 25.41
N LEU A 314 -7.05 -10.85 24.82
CA LEU A 314 -7.58 -11.97 25.58
C LEU A 314 -6.50 -12.76 26.31
N LYS A 315 -5.38 -13.05 25.66
CA LYS A 315 -4.22 -13.72 26.27
C LYS A 315 -3.74 -12.95 27.49
N THR A 316 -3.64 -11.63 27.38
CA THR A 316 -3.22 -10.76 28.49
C THR A 316 -4.27 -10.67 29.61
N LEU A 317 -5.56 -10.53 29.28
CA LEU A 317 -6.64 -10.45 30.27
C LEU A 317 -6.87 -11.78 31.03
N GLN A 318 -6.71 -12.93 30.37
CA GLN A 318 -6.93 -14.25 30.97
C GLN A 318 -5.74 -14.73 31.84
N LYS A 319 -4.57 -14.07 31.82
CA LYS A 319 -3.35 -14.47 32.56
C LYS A 319 -3.06 -15.97 32.46
N LEU A 320 -3.11 -16.52 31.25
CA LEU A 320 -2.85 -17.94 31.03
C LEU A 320 -1.34 -18.22 30.94
N ASP A 321 -0.95 -19.35 31.53
CA ASP A 321 0.38 -19.97 31.39
C ASP A 321 0.83 -20.00 29.93
N THR A 322 2.15 -19.96 29.74
CA THR A 322 2.89 -20.03 28.46
C THR A 322 2.56 -21.23 27.56
N SER A 323 1.61 -22.09 27.94
CA SER A 323 1.12 -23.24 27.20
C SER A 323 -0.23 -23.02 26.49
N TYR A 324 -0.78 -21.80 26.44
CA TYR A 324 -1.98 -21.52 25.63
C TYR A 324 -1.64 -21.45 24.13
N GLN A 325 -1.17 -22.58 23.61
CA GLN A 325 -1.12 -22.85 22.17
C GLN A 325 -2.55 -22.87 21.63
N ALA A 326 -2.73 -22.26 20.46
CA ALA A 326 -3.99 -21.92 19.82
C ALA A 326 -5.15 -22.87 20.14
N LYS A 327 -5.98 -22.52 21.12
CA LYS A 327 -7.39 -22.90 21.04
C LYS A 327 -7.95 -22.16 19.83
N ASN A 328 -8.56 -22.90 18.91
CA ASN A 328 -9.34 -22.31 17.82
C ASN A 328 -10.34 -21.33 18.43
N PHE A 329 -10.11 -20.05 18.16
CA PHE A 329 -10.92 -18.96 18.66
C PHE A 329 -12.34 -19.14 18.10
N LYS A 330 -13.34 -19.22 18.98
CA LYS A 330 -14.73 -19.32 18.51
C LYS A 330 -15.17 -17.97 17.97
N GLU A 331 -16.09 -17.99 17.00
CA GLU A 331 -16.70 -16.78 16.43
C GLU A 331 -17.18 -15.81 17.52
N TYR A 332 -17.80 -16.35 18.56
CA TYR A 332 -18.16 -15.63 19.78
C TYR A 332 -17.59 -16.36 21.01
N GLU A 333 -16.94 -15.60 21.89
CA GLU A 333 -16.41 -16.09 23.17
C GLU A 333 -16.84 -15.18 24.32
N TYR A 334 -17.26 -15.81 25.42
CA TYR A 334 -17.56 -15.12 26.68
C TYR A 334 -16.50 -15.48 27.72
N VAL A 335 -16.00 -14.44 28.39
CA VAL A 335 -15.01 -14.55 29.45
C VAL A 335 -15.61 -13.96 30.72
N ASP A 336 -15.80 -14.81 31.74
CA ASP A 336 -16.39 -14.43 33.03
C ASP A 336 -15.66 -13.23 33.66
N LYS A 337 -14.33 -13.21 33.53
CA LYS A 337 -13.48 -12.14 34.04
C LYS A 337 -13.74 -10.86 33.25
N HIS A 338 -14.10 -9.79 33.96
CA HIS A 338 -14.50 -8.48 33.40
C HIS A 338 -15.79 -8.50 32.57
N ASN A 339 -16.61 -9.56 32.65
CA ASN A 339 -17.86 -9.71 31.91
C ASN A 339 -17.66 -9.39 30.41
N LEU A 340 -16.66 -10.03 29.81
CA LEU A 340 -16.14 -9.69 28.49
C LEU A 340 -16.71 -10.63 27.43
N HIS A 341 -17.27 -10.03 26.40
CA HIS A 341 -17.77 -10.68 25.19
C HIS A 341 -16.82 -10.34 24.03
N VAL A 342 -16.42 -11.34 23.25
CA VAL A 342 -15.58 -11.13 22.06
C VAL A 342 -16.27 -11.71 20.84
N LEU A 343 -16.46 -10.89 19.82
CA LEU A 343 -17.01 -11.25 18.51
C LEU A 343 -15.94 -11.09 17.43
N LYS A 344 -15.58 -12.18 16.77
CA LYS A 344 -14.57 -12.23 15.70
C LYS A 344 -15.22 -12.23 14.33
N ASP A 345 -14.52 -11.66 13.34
CA ASP A 345 -14.87 -11.71 11.92
C ASP A 345 -16.36 -11.36 11.65
N MET A 346 -16.87 -10.33 12.35
CA MET A 346 -18.28 -9.92 12.26
C MET A 346 -18.71 -9.65 10.81
N SER A 347 -17.77 -9.25 9.95
CA SER A 347 -18.00 -9.01 8.52
C SER A 347 -18.44 -10.25 7.74
N GLU A 348 -18.07 -11.45 8.19
CA GLU A 348 -18.42 -12.73 7.55
C GLU A 348 -19.82 -13.23 7.98
N LEU A 349 -20.46 -12.56 8.94
CA LEU A 349 -21.74 -12.96 9.50
C LEU A 349 -22.91 -12.44 8.67
N SER A 350 -24.00 -13.19 8.69
CA SER A 350 -25.27 -12.75 8.09
C SER A 350 -25.77 -11.44 8.72
N SER A 351 -26.54 -10.65 7.98
CA SER A 351 -27.05 -9.37 8.48
C SER A 351 -27.86 -9.52 9.78
N ASP A 352 -28.68 -10.57 9.86
CA ASP A 352 -29.49 -10.86 11.05
C ASP A 352 -28.62 -11.19 12.26
N THR A 353 -27.56 -11.98 12.07
CA THR A 353 -26.61 -12.34 13.13
C THR A 353 -25.82 -11.12 13.61
N ARG A 354 -25.37 -10.24 12.71
CA ARG A 354 -24.67 -8.99 13.06
C ARG A 354 -25.57 -8.09 13.89
N SER A 355 -26.82 -7.88 13.44
CA SER A 355 -27.81 -7.07 14.16
C SER A 355 -28.09 -7.65 15.56
N HIS A 356 -28.21 -8.97 15.67
CA HIS A 356 -28.39 -9.64 16.95
C HIS A 356 -27.26 -9.34 17.94
N TYR A 357 -26.00 -9.56 17.56
CA TYR A 357 -24.88 -9.30 18.47
C TYR A 357 -24.68 -7.82 18.79
N LEU A 358 -24.87 -6.92 17.83
CA LEU A 358 -24.78 -5.48 18.09
C LEU A 358 -25.88 -5.01 19.05
N SER A 359 -27.11 -5.51 18.88
CA SER A 359 -28.20 -5.21 19.81
C SER A 359 -27.88 -5.67 21.24
N GLN A 360 -27.22 -6.83 21.40
CA GLN A 360 -26.73 -7.28 22.71
C GLN A 360 -25.58 -6.42 23.21
N ALA A 361 -24.64 -6.05 22.34
CA ALA A 361 -23.48 -5.24 22.68
C ALA A 361 -23.87 -3.87 23.25
N PHE A 362 -24.93 -3.24 22.74
CA PHE A 362 -25.42 -1.97 23.27
C PHE A 362 -26.49 -2.14 24.35
N GLY A 363 -27.33 -3.18 24.29
CA GLY A 363 -28.47 -3.38 25.21
C GLY A 363 -28.18 -4.12 26.51
N SER A 364 -27.08 -4.88 26.62
CA SER A 364 -26.74 -5.68 27.82
C SER A 364 -25.62 -5.05 28.65
N LYS A 365 -25.49 -5.36 29.95
CA LYS A 365 -24.30 -4.95 30.73
C LYS A 365 -23.11 -5.85 30.38
N GLY A 366 -21.92 -5.27 30.31
CA GLY A 366 -20.69 -5.99 30.01
C GLY A 366 -19.82 -5.31 28.97
N ASN A 367 -18.59 -5.78 28.91
CA ASN A 367 -17.57 -5.32 28.00
C ASN A 367 -17.61 -6.12 26.70
N TRP A 368 -17.42 -5.46 25.57
CA TRP A 368 -17.45 -6.10 24.24
C TRP A 368 -16.20 -5.74 23.46
N ILE A 369 -15.58 -6.72 22.80
CA ILE A 369 -14.57 -6.53 21.77
C ILE A 369 -15.15 -7.08 20.46
N ILE A 370 -15.25 -6.24 19.44
CA ILE A 370 -15.82 -6.59 18.14
C ILE A 370 -14.77 -6.39 17.06
N VAL A 371 -14.46 -7.44 16.30
CA VAL A 371 -13.53 -7.39 15.16
C VAL A 371 -14.33 -7.39 13.87
N SER A 372 -14.14 -6.37 13.03
CA SER A 372 -14.82 -6.25 11.74
C SER A 372 -13.95 -5.54 10.70
N ASN A 373 -14.20 -5.77 9.42
CA ASN A 373 -13.74 -4.89 8.35
C ASN A 373 -14.53 -3.58 8.36
N THR A 374 -13.91 -2.49 7.91
CA THR A 374 -14.46 -1.13 8.02
C THR A 374 -15.76 -0.92 7.24
N GLY A 375 -15.90 -1.51 6.04
CA GLY A 375 -17.12 -1.39 5.23
C GLY A 375 -18.34 -2.00 5.93
N PRO A 376 -18.36 -3.32 6.18
CA PRO A 376 -19.45 -4.01 6.87
C PRO A 376 -19.75 -3.42 8.26
N LEU A 377 -18.73 -2.93 8.96
CA LEU A 377 -18.90 -2.27 10.25
C LEU A 377 -19.77 -1.01 10.14
N LEU A 378 -19.49 -0.14 9.18
CA LEU A 378 -20.17 1.14 9.03
C LEU A 378 -21.68 0.94 8.85
N THR A 379 -22.08 0.02 7.98
CA THR A 379 -23.49 -0.30 7.77
C THR A 379 -24.13 -0.81 9.05
N SER A 380 -23.54 -1.82 9.69
CA SER A 380 -24.15 -2.48 10.85
C SER A 380 -24.17 -1.61 12.12
N ILE A 381 -23.12 -0.80 12.37
CA ILE A 381 -23.10 0.12 13.51
C ILE A 381 -24.09 1.26 13.30
N THR A 382 -24.21 1.79 12.08
CA THR A 382 -25.15 2.89 11.81
C THR A 382 -26.58 2.43 12.10
N GLU A 383 -26.97 1.26 11.58
CA GLU A 383 -28.27 0.64 11.86
C GLU A 383 -28.49 0.39 13.37
N ALA A 384 -27.47 -0.12 14.08
CA ALA A 384 -27.58 -0.40 15.52
C ALA A 384 -27.76 0.89 16.36
N LEU A 385 -27.16 2.00 15.92
CA LEU A 385 -27.23 3.29 16.63
C LEU A 385 -28.50 4.08 16.34
N GLU A 386 -29.25 3.80 15.26
CA GLU A 386 -30.49 4.51 14.91
C GLU A 386 -31.56 4.48 16.00
N HIS A 387 -31.56 3.45 16.85
CA HIS A 387 -32.54 3.24 17.92
C HIS A 387 -32.06 3.71 19.31
N THR A 388 -30.88 4.33 19.42
CA THR A 388 -30.27 4.80 20.67
C THR A 388 -30.54 6.28 20.94
N SER A 389 -30.19 6.82 22.13
CA SER A 389 -30.36 8.25 22.45
C SER A 389 -29.66 9.24 21.50
N LEU A 390 -28.75 8.75 20.65
CA LEU A 390 -28.05 9.50 19.63
C LEU A 390 -28.90 9.54 18.34
N GLN A 391 -29.56 10.66 18.02
CA GLN A 391 -30.45 10.75 16.84
C GLN A 391 -29.68 10.75 15.48
N GLY A 392 -30.16 9.92 14.54
CA GLY A 392 -29.44 9.34 13.39
C GLY A 392 -28.93 10.21 12.23
N LYS A 393 -28.86 11.54 12.31
CA LYS A 393 -28.18 12.35 11.26
C LYS A 393 -26.77 12.83 11.64
N ASP A 394 -26.49 13.00 12.93
CA ASP A 394 -25.15 13.39 13.40
C ASP A 394 -24.22 12.18 13.68
N ASN A 395 -24.76 10.96 13.65
CA ASN A 395 -24.05 9.74 14.08
C ASN A 395 -23.03 9.24 13.04
N LEU A 396 -23.44 9.13 11.77
CA LEU A 396 -22.55 8.68 10.71
C LEU A 396 -21.37 9.65 10.55
N SER A 397 -21.63 10.97 10.62
CA SER A 397 -20.58 11.98 10.57
C SER A 397 -19.57 11.84 11.70
N LYS A 398 -20.02 11.58 12.95
CA LYS A 398 -19.12 11.35 14.09
C LYS A 398 -18.33 10.05 13.98
N VAL A 399 -18.97 8.96 13.53
CA VAL A 399 -18.29 7.68 13.31
C VAL A 399 -17.26 7.80 12.19
N LEU A 400 -17.61 8.47 11.07
CA LEU A 400 -16.69 8.76 9.99
C LEU A 400 -15.54 9.67 10.44
N GLU A 401 -15.82 10.66 11.28
CA GLU A 401 -14.80 11.52 11.88
C GLU A 401 -13.81 10.67 12.68
N ILE A 402 -14.26 9.80 13.59
CA ILE A 402 -13.40 8.89 14.36
C ILE A 402 -12.61 7.95 13.45
N LEU A 403 -13.24 7.34 12.43
CA LEU A 403 -12.56 6.43 11.50
C LEU A 403 -11.51 7.13 10.63
N SER A 404 -11.68 8.43 10.40
CA SER A 404 -10.77 9.25 9.60
C SER A 404 -9.53 9.69 10.36
N GLN A 405 -9.60 9.76 11.71
CA GLN A 405 -8.51 10.19 12.57
C GLN A 405 -7.33 9.24 12.50
N ASP A 406 -6.14 9.78 12.25
CA ASP A 406 -4.90 9.03 12.38
C ASP A 406 -4.67 8.65 13.84
N LEU A 407 -4.21 7.42 14.08
CA LEU A 407 -4.00 6.85 15.40
C LEU A 407 -2.51 6.63 15.59
N ASP A 408 -1.97 7.06 16.72
CA ASP A 408 -0.60 6.71 17.10
C ASP A 408 -0.60 5.74 18.30
N ILE A 409 0.54 5.54 18.94
CA ILE A 409 0.68 4.75 20.17
C ILE A 409 -0.37 5.21 21.19
N LEU A 410 -1.42 4.40 21.32
CA LEU A 410 -2.59 4.64 22.16
C LEU A 410 -2.31 4.59 23.68
N ASP A 411 -1.13 4.98 24.16
CA ASP A 411 -0.82 4.98 25.60
C ASP A 411 -1.33 6.22 26.34
N ASP A 412 -1.93 7.20 25.65
CA ASP A 412 -2.51 8.41 26.23
C ASP A 412 -4.02 8.29 26.48
N ALA A 413 -4.44 8.55 27.72
CA ALA A 413 -5.85 8.62 28.10
C ALA A 413 -6.61 9.74 27.36
N ALA A 414 -5.92 10.82 26.94
CA ALA A 414 -6.53 11.90 26.17
C ALA A 414 -6.88 11.47 24.73
N GLU A 415 -6.10 10.57 24.13
CA GLU A 415 -6.37 10.03 22.79
C GLU A 415 -7.57 9.10 22.82
N LEU A 416 -7.64 8.23 23.84
CA LEU A 416 -8.79 7.36 24.07
C LEU A 416 -10.12 8.10 24.23
N GLU A 417 -10.12 9.23 24.95
CA GLU A 417 -11.35 10.02 25.14
C GLU A 417 -11.81 10.67 23.82
N ARG A 418 -10.92 10.93 22.86
CA ARG A 418 -11.30 11.42 21.51
C ARG A 418 -12.01 10.36 20.66
N LEU A 419 -11.70 9.09 20.89
CA LEU A 419 -12.26 7.95 20.15
C LEU A 419 -13.57 7.43 20.76
N LYS A 420 -14.03 8.07 21.84
CA LYS A 420 -15.17 7.64 22.64
C LYS A 420 -16.46 8.29 22.18
N LEU A 421 -17.49 7.47 22.03
CA LEU A 421 -18.88 7.88 21.89
C LEU A 421 -19.69 7.32 23.06
N ASP A 422 -20.44 8.18 23.75
CA ASP A 422 -21.40 7.73 24.77
C ASP A 422 -22.71 7.34 24.08
N VAL A 423 -23.06 6.06 24.19
CA VAL A 423 -24.25 5.43 23.61
C VAL A 423 -25.09 4.88 24.77
N ASP A 424 -26.11 5.60 25.20
CA ASP A 424 -27.03 5.17 26.27
C ASP A 424 -26.32 4.69 27.58
N GLY A 425 -25.20 5.34 27.95
CA GLY A 425 -24.42 4.98 29.13
C GLY A 425 -23.40 3.86 28.92
N LYS A 426 -23.17 3.47 27.66
CA LYS A 426 -22.02 2.67 27.22
C LYS A 426 -21.00 3.52 26.50
N ASN A 427 -19.72 3.25 26.75
CA ASN A 427 -18.64 3.89 26.01
C ASN A 427 -18.31 3.04 24.78
N LEU A 428 -18.59 3.55 23.58
CA LEU A 428 -18.18 2.98 22.32
C LEU A 428 -16.83 3.57 21.89
N TYR A 429 -15.84 2.71 21.71
CA TYR A 429 -14.52 3.04 21.17
C TYR A 429 -14.36 2.39 19.80
N ILE A 430 -14.10 3.18 18.76
CA ILE A 430 -13.84 2.65 17.42
C ILE A 430 -12.37 2.88 17.09
N ILE A 431 -11.61 1.79 17.00
CA ILE A 431 -10.18 1.80 16.75
C ILE A 431 -9.93 1.26 15.35
N ASN A 432 -9.61 2.16 14.42
CA ASN A 432 -9.25 1.81 13.05
C ASN A 432 -7.77 1.44 12.97
N ILE A 433 -7.44 0.16 13.07
CA ILE A 433 -6.08 -0.39 12.99
C ILE A 433 -5.39 -0.01 11.67
N ALA A 434 -6.15 0.25 10.59
CA ALA A 434 -5.59 0.78 9.33
C ALA A 434 -5.01 2.20 9.46
N LYS A 435 -5.23 2.87 10.60
CA LYS A 435 -4.73 4.20 10.94
C LYS A 435 -3.53 4.18 11.88
N LEU A 436 -3.14 3.01 12.39
CA LEU A 436 -1.94 2.85 13.20
C LEU A 436 -0.69 2.85 12.32
N ASP A 437 0.36 3.52 12.79
CA ASP A 437 1.69 3.40 12.19
C ASP A 437 2.29 2.02 12.52
N ASN A 438 2.45 1.20 11.49
CA ASN A 438 2.98 -0.16 11.60
C ASN A 438 4.49 -0.23 11.32
N ILE A 439 5.16 0.88 10.99
CA ILE A 439 6.58 0.89 10.63
C ILE A 439 7.43 0.34 11.77
N GLU A 440 7.32 0.89 12.99
CA GLU A 440 8.16 0.46 14.11
C GLU A 440 7.88 -0.99 14.53
N ILE A 441 6.63 -1.45 14.45
CA ILE A 441 6.28 -2.86 14.70
C ILE A 441 6.96 -3.76 13.66
N ALA A 442 6.89 -3.40 12.37
CA ALA A 442 7.54 -4.16 11.31
C ALA A 442 9.07 -4.20 11.49
N LEU A 443 9.68 -3.08 11.88
CA LEU A 443 11.13 -2.98 12.14
C LEU A 443 11.54 -3.83 13.36
N GLN A 444 10.75 -3.84 14.44
CA GLN A 444 11.01 -4.69 15.60
C GLN A 444 10.87 -6.18 15.28
N ILE A 445 9.88 -6.56 14.48
CA ILE A 445 9.74 -7.95 14.00
C ILE A 445 10.92 -8.32 13.11
N PHE A 446 11.34 -7.44 12.20
CA PHE A 446 12.50 -7.64 11.35
C PHE A 446 13.78 -7.79 12.17
N GLN A 447 13.98 -6.97 13.20
CA GLN A 447 15.08 -7.11 14.15
C GLN A 447 15.11 -8.50 14.77
N LYS A 448 13.97 -8.95 15.32
CA LYS A 448 13.85 -10.29 15.93
C LYS A 448 14.10 -11.41 14.93
N ILE A 449 13.70 -11.26 13.66
CA ILE A 449 14.02 -12.23 12.60
C ILE A 449 15.54 -12.28 12.38
N ILE A 450 16.21 -11.14 12.24
CA ILE A 450 17.64 -11.06 11.94
C ILE A 450 18.50 -11.53 13.12
N GLU A 451 18.08 -11.25 14.36
CA GLU A 451 18.78 -11.61 15.60
C GLU A 451 18.40 -13.02 16.14
N ASN A 452 17.48 -13.74 15.50
CA ASN A 452 17.01 -15.03 16.00
C ASN A 452 18.17 -16.06 16.11
N LYS A 453 18.18 -16.83 17.20
CA LYS A 453 19.21 -17.85 17.47
C LYS A 453 19.26 -18.99 16.45
N ALA A 454 18.20 -19.22 15.68
CA ALA A 454 18.20 -20.18 14.59
C ALA A 454 19.29 -19.87 13.54
N TRP A 455 19.72 -18.62 13.41
CA TRP A 455 20.83 -18.24 12.53
C TRP A 455 22.17 -18.83 12.94
N ASP A 456 22.39 -19.17 14.22
CA ASP A 456 23.64 -19.80 14.67
C ASP A 456 23.83 -21.16 13.99
N LEU A 457 22.75 -21.96 13.95
CA LEU A 457 22.72 -23.26 13.29
C LEU A 457 22.84 -23.11 11.76
N ILE A 458 22.15 -22.13 11.18
CA ILE A 458 22.21 -21.87 9.72
C ILE A 458 23.62 -21.43 9.32
N THR A 459 24.25 -20.53 10.06
CA THR A 459 25.59 -20.03 9.78
C THR A 459 26.64 -21.13 9.94
N GLN A 460 26.48 -22.02 10.92
CA GLN A 460 27.38 -23.16 11.11
C GLN A 460 27.25 -24.19 9.97
N ASN A 461 26.02 -24.52 9.57
CA ASN A 461 25.76 -25.60 8.61
C ASN A 461 25.84 -25.14 7.14
N TYR A 462 25.53 -23.87 6.88
CA TYR A 462 25.43 -23.27 5.54
C TYR A 462 26.16 -21.92 5.45
N PRO A 463 27.46 -21.82 5.83
CA PRO A 463 28.18 -20.55 5.98
C PRO A 463 28.31 -19.74 4.70
N THR A 464 28.40 -20.40 3.54
CA THR A 464 28.58 -19.77 2.23
C THR A 464 27.29 -19.68 1.42
N HIS A 465 26.16 -20.10 1.99
CA HIS A 465 24.89 -20.08 1.28
C HIS A 465 24.42 -18.64 1.06
N PRO A 466 23.87 -18.26 -0.11
CA PRO A 466 23.49 -16.87 -0.39
C PRO A 466 22.55 -16.23 0.63
N ILE A 467 21.59 -16.99 1.17
CA ILE A 467 20.69 -16.52 2.24
C ILE A 467 21.48 -16.17 3.52
N THR A 468 22.44 -17.01 3.92
CA THR A 468 23.29 -16.79 5.10
C THR A 468 24.15 -15.54 4.91
N LEU A 469 24.77 -15.39 3.73
CA LEU A 469 25.59 -14.23 3.41
C LEU A 469 24.76 -12.94 3.39
N ASN A 470 23.56 -12.97 2.81
CA ASN A 470 22.64 -11.84 2.80
C ASN A 470 22.21 -11.41 4.20
N ARG A 471 21.87 -12.37 5.07
CA ARG A 471 21.58 -12.05 6.47
C ARG A 471 22.79 -11.43 7.17
N GLN A 472 24.00 -11.92 6.89
CA GLN A 472 25.21 -11.37 7.50
C GLN A 472 25.49 -9.92 7.06
N THR A 473 25.23 -9.56 5.79
CA THR A 473 25.38 -8.17 5.35
C THR A 473 24.41 -7.24 6.09
N ILE A 474 23.17 -7.69 6.33
CA ILE A 474 22.18 -6.96 7.12
C ILE A 474 22.64 -6.83 8.57
N TYR A 475 23.01 -7.94 9.21
CA TYR A 475 23.37 -7.97 10.63
C TYR A 475 24.58 -7.06 10.96
N ASN A 476 25.58 -7.02 10.08
CA ASN A 476 26.78 -6.20 10.29
C ASN A 476 26.52 -4.68 10.15
N HIS A 477 25.42 -4.27 9.49
CA HIS A 477 25.08 -2.87 9.20
C HIS A 477 23.63 -2.57 9.61
N PHE A 478 23.21 -3.16 10.74
CA PHE A 478 21.80 -3.26 11.09
C PHE A 478 21.14 -1.89 11.27
N ASP A 479 21.80 -0.96 11.96
CA ASP A 479 21.28 0.39 12.22
C ASP A 479 21.04 1.18 10.92
N GLU A 480 21.98 1.09 9.98
CA GLU A 480 21.86 1.76 8.68
C GLU A 480 20.76 1.14 7.82
N VAL A 481 20.63 -0.19 7.84
CA VAL A 481 19.57 -0.91 7.11
C VAL A 481 18.20 -0.57 7.69
N ILE A 482 18.05 -0.54 9.02
CA ILE A 482 16.81 -0.14 9.69
C ILE A 482 16.44 1.31 9.35
N ASP A 483 17.40 2.24 9.39
CA ASP A 483 17.18 3.62 8.96
C ASP A 483 16.69 3.68 7.51
N SER A 484 17.30 2.92 6.60
CA SER A 484 16.89 2.86 5.19
C SER A 484 15.48 2.32 5.00
N ILE A 485 15.14 1.21 5.66
CA ILE A 485 13.79 0.62 5.61
C ILE A 485 12.77 1.62 6.15
N ARG A 486 13.06 2.26 7.30
CA ARG A 486 12.20 3.27 7.91
C ARG A 486 11.93 4.41 6.94
N LEU A 487 12.97 4.99 6.35
CA LEU A 487 12.84 6.09 5.41
C LEU A 487 12.03 5.69 4.17
N THR A 488 12.24 4.48 3.62
CA THR A 488 11.43 4.01 2.48
C THR A 488 9.96 3.87 2.84
N TYR A 489 9.62 3.25 3.98
CA TYR A 489 8.22 3.07 4.36
C TYR A 489 7.56 4.40 4.75
N LEU A 490 8.31 5.30 5.40
CA LEU A 490 7.84 6.64 5.71
C LEU A 490 7.55 7.43 4.44
N TYR A 491 8.42 7.33 3.43
CA TYR A 491 8.20 7.93 2.12
C TYR A 491 6.91 7.38 1.48
N LEU A 492 6.78 6.05 1.37
CA LEU A 492 5.62 5.41 0.74
C LEU A 492 4.29 5.77 1.40
N ILE A 493 4.24 5.82 2.74
CA ILE A 493 3.01 6.16 3.46
C ILE A 493 2.61 7.63 3.25
N ASN A 494 3.56 8.53 3.00
CA ASN A 494 3.30 9.96 2.80
C ASN A 494 3.04 10.35 1.33
N TYR A 495 3.64 9.65 0.37
CA TYR A 495 3.56 9.99 -1.06
C TYR A 495 2.62 9.08 -1.87
N GLU A 496 2.51 7.81 -1.50
CA GLU A 496 1.81 6.81 -2.29
C GLU A 496 0.53 6.35 -1.58
N ARG A 497 0.62 5.22 -0.85
CA ARG A 497 -0.50 4.55 -0.21
C ARG A 497 -0.08 3.97 1.12
N ARG A 498 -1.08 3.78 1.98
CA ARG A 498 -0.93 3.12 3.28
C ARG A 498 -0.54 1.66 3.09
N LEU A 499 0.27 1.18 4.03
CA LEU A 499 0.82 -0.17 4.03
C LEU A 499 0.34 -0.93 5.26
N THR A 500 -0.23 -2.10 5.04
CA THR A 500 -0.58 -3.02 6.14
C THR A 500 0.69 -3.66 6.71
N LEU A 501 0.67 -4.04 7.99
CA LEU A 501 1.79 -4.77 8.60
C LEU A 501 2.14 -6.04 7.80
N ARG A 502 1.12 -6.78 7.31
CA ARG A 502 1.33 -7.96 6.47
C ARG A 502 2.12 -7.66 5.20
N GLN A 503 1.82 -6.55 4.52
CA GLN A 503 2.55 -6.15 3.31
C GLN A 503 4.01 -5.81 3.62
N MET A 504 4.26 -5.10 4.73
CA MET A 504 5.63 -4.80 5.17
C MET A 504 6.40 -6.07 5.53
N LEU A 505 5.80 -7.00 6.28
CA LEU A 505 6.45 -8.25 6.68
C LEU A 505 6.70 -9.17 5.48
N ALA A 506 5.73 -9.31 4.58
CA ALA A 506 5.91 -10.08 3.36
C ALA A 506 7.06 -9.53 2.52
N HIS A 507 7.14 -8.20 2.39
CA HIS A 507 8.24 -7.53 1.72
C HIS A 507 9.60 -7.81 2.37
N LEU A 508 9.73 -7.58 3.68
CA LEU A 508 10.98 -7.77 4.41
C LEU A 508 11.43 -9.23 4.39
N ALA A 509 10.54 -10.16 4.69
CA ALA A 509 10.82 -11.59 4.67
C ALA A 509 11.30 -12.03 3.28
N SER A 510 10.60 -11.58 2.22
CA SER A 510 10.97 -11.90 0.85
C SER A 510 12.32 -11.31 0.45
N SER A 511 12.70 -10.17 1.02
CA SER A 511 13.98 -9.51 0.73
C SER A 511 15.18 -10.21 1.41
N ILE A 512 14.92 -11.01 2.46
CA ILE A 512 15.95 -11.82 3.13
C ILE A 512 16.28 -13.06 2.31
N THR A 513 15.26 -13.79 1.84
CA THR A 513 15.42 -15.13 1.24
C THR A 513 15.18 -15.19 -0.26
N MET A 514 14.54 -14.17 -0.84
CA MET A 514 13.97 -14.19 -2.20
C MET A 514 13.00 -15.34 -2.46
N GLY A 515 12.41 -15.92 -1.40
CA GLY A 515 11.55 -17.09 -1.47
C GLY A 515 12.28 -18.42 -1.69
N TYR A 516 13.61 -18.43 -1.63
CA TYR A 516 14.42 -19.65 -1.68
C TYR A 516 14.53 -20.31 -0.29
N THR A 517 14.82 -21.60 -0.30
CA THR A 517 15.12 -22.46 0.84
C THR A 517 16.61 -22.79 0.88
N LEU A 518 17.10 -23.37 1.98
CA LEU A 518 18.51 -23.80 2.12
C LEU A 518 18.88 -25.00 1.23
N THR A 519 17.90 -25.60 0.55
CA THR A 519 18.11 -26.74 -0.35
C THR A 519 18.08 -26.35 -1.82
N ASP A 520 17.70 -25.11 -2.12
CA ASP A 520 17.66 -24.63 -3.50
C ASP A 520 19.07 -24.35 -4.01
N ASP A 521 19.30 -24.63 -5.29
CA ASP A 521 20.54 -24.23 -5.96
C ASP A 521 20.38 -22.80 -6.49
N ILE A 522 21.21 -21.89 -6.00
CA ILE A 522 21.07 -20.44 -6.23
C ILE A 522 22.31 -19.94 -6.97
N GLU A 523 22.16 -19.71 -8.26
CA GLU A 523 23.25 -19.32 -9.17
C GLU A 523 23.62 -17.83 -9.09
N HIS A 524 22.93 -17.02 -8.28
CA HIS A 524 23.11 -15.58 -8.19
C HIS A 524 23.27 -15.11 -6.73
N THR A 525 23.86 -13.93 -6.56
CA THR A 525 23.96 -13.28 -5.25
C THR A 525 22.58 -12.81 -4.80
N ILE A 526 22.19 -13.20 -3.60
CA ILE A 526 21.07 -12.58 -2.90
C ILE A 526 21.64 -11.39 -2.11
N LEU A 527 21.17 -10.18 -2.44
CA LEU A 527 21.57 -8.97 -1.73
C LEU A 527 20.32 -8.17 -1.36
N PHE A 528 20.18 -7.88 -0.06
CA PHE A 528 19.00 -7.25 0.52
C PHE A 528 18.68 -5.92 -0.18
N SER A 529 19.69 -5.11 -0.48
CA SER A 529 19.51 -3.85 -1.18
C SER A 529 18.94 -4.00 -2.59
N ASP A 530 19.17 -5.10 -3.30
CA ASP A 530 18.55 -5.32 -4.62
C ASP A 530 17.15 -5.96 -4.45
N ALA A 531 17.05 -7.01 -3.62
CA ALA A 531 15.80 -7.73 -3.39
C ALA A 531 14.69 -6.82 -2.81
N PHE A 532 15.05 -5.93 -1.89
CA PHE A 532 14.17 -4.92 -1.28
C PHE A 532 13.59 -3.92 -2.30
N PHE A 533 14.25 -3.69 -3.43
CA PHE A 533 13.69 -2.86 -4.50
C PHE A 533 13.17 -3.70 -5.67
N GLY A 534 12.91 -5.00 -5.45
CA GLY A 534 12.39 -5.89 -6.48
C GLY A 534 13.37 -6.18 -7.60
N ARG A 535 14.67 -6.25 -7.29
CA ARG A 535 15.74 -6.48 -8.25
C ARG A 535 16.56 -7.73 -7.93
N VAL A 536 17.14 -8.30 -8.98
CA VAL A 536 18.19 -9.32 -8.90
C VAL A 536 19.36 -8.81 -9.72
N ASP A 537 20.45 -8.44 -9.06
CA ASP A 537 21.46 -7.54 -9.64
C ASP A 537 20.77 -6.30 -10.26
N ALA A 538 20.96 -6.07 -11.57
CA ALA A 538 20.34 -4.98 -12.30
C ALA A 538 18.97 -5.31 -12.90
N ASN A 539 18.55 -6.58 -12.86
CA ASN A 539 17.34 -7.05 -13.52
C ASN A 539 16.12 -6.99 -12.61
N ILE A 540 14.93 -6.96 -13.20
CA ILE A 540 13.67 -6.98 -12.45
C ILE A 540 13.46 -8.38 -11.87
N TRP A 541 13.11 -8.45 -10.60
CA TRP A 541 12.71 -9.69 -9.95
C TRP A 541 11.24 -10.01 -10.28
N HIS A 542 11.01 -10.66 -11.41
CA HIS A 542 9.66 -10.89 -11.95
C HIS A 542 8.73 -11.67 -11.00
N LYS A 543 9.25 -12.66 -10.25
CA LYS A 543 8.45 -13.44 -9.29
C LYS A 543 7.85 -12.58 -8.18
N ALA A 544 8.51 -11.48 -7.84
CA ALA A 544 8.09 -10.61 -6.76
C ALA A 544 7.08 -9.52 -7.15
N LYS A 545 6.69 -9.42 -8.43
CA LYS A 545 5.66 -8.46 -8.88
C LYS A 545 4.31 -8.65 -8.18
N ASN A 546 4.01 -9.85 -7.70
CA ASN A 546 2.79 -10.15 -6.97
C ASN A 546 2.80 -9.61 -5.54
N LEU A 547 3.96 -9.20 -5.02
CA LEU A 547 4.06 -8.51 -3.75
C LEU A 547 3.74 -7.03 -3.96
N LYS A 548 2.66 -6.56 -3.32
CA LYS A 548 2.14 -5.20 -3.51
C LYS A 548 3.19 -4.12 -3.32
N LEU A 549 4.07 -4.29 -2.34
CA LEU A 549 5.10 -3.29 -2.07
C LEU A 549 6.17 -3.21 -3.16
N ILE A 550 6.57 -4.36 -3.71
CA ILE A 550 7.56 -4.41 -4.79
C ILE A 550 6.97 -3.83 -6.07
N GLU A 551 5.69 -4.06 -6.33
CA GLU A 551 4.97 -3.40 -7.41
C GLU A 551 5.03 -1.86 -7.26
N LEU A 552 4.73 -1.33 -6.07
CA LEU A 552 4.80 0.11 -5.80
C LEU A 552 6.22 0.67 -5.97
N LEU A 553 7.22 0.03 -5.35
CA LEU A 553 8.63 0.46 -5.45
C LEU A 553 9.15 0.43 -6.89
N SER A 554 8.65 -0.50 -7.71
CA SER A 554 9.06 -0.59 -9.12
C SER A 554 8.61 0.61 -9.96
N ARG A 555 7.49 1.27 -9.58
CA ARG A 555 6.97 2.46 -10.26
C ARG A 555 7.79 3.71 -9.95
N LEU A 556 8.39 3.78 -8.75
CA LEU A 556 9.22 4.89 -8.31
C LEU A 556 10.62 4.94 -8.96
N ASN A 557 11.00 3.90 -9.72
CA ASN A 557 12.31 3.78 -10.38
C ASN A 557 13.51 4.05 -9.45
N LEU A 558 13.39 3.66 -8.18
CA LEU A 558 14.42 3.90 -7.16
C LEU A 558 15.72 3.17 -7.53
N GLY A 559 16.81 3.92 -7.59
CA GLY A 559 18.10 3.48 -8.14
C GLY A 559 18.40 3.99 -9.56
N GLY A 560 17.52 4.80 -10.15
CA GLY A 560 17.83 5.64 -11.32
C GLY A 560 18.91 6.70 -11.03
N TYR A 561 19.19 7.58 -12.00
CA TYR A 561 20.03 8.76 -11.74
C TYR A 561 19.30 9.67 -10.74
N THR A 562 19.96 10.02 -9.64
CA THR A 562 19.35 10.80 -8.56
C THR A 562 19.95 12.20 -8.48
N SER A 563 21.26 12.30 -8.24
CA SER A 563 21.94 13.59 -8.14
C SER A 563 23.43 13.46 -8.46
N LEU A 564 24.06 14.58 -8.83
CA LEU A 564 25.49 14.62 -9.13
C LEU A 564 26.33 14.27 -7.90
N GLU A 565 25.85 14.63 -6.70
CA GLU A 565 26.49 14.29 -5.42
C GLU A 565 26.59 12.77 -5.24
N VAL A 566 25.49 12.04 -5.48
CA VAL A 566 25.47 10.57 -5.38
C VAL A 566 26.37 9.94 -6.43
N GLU A 567 26.36 10.44 -7.67
CA GLU A 567 27.26 9.93 -8.73
C GLU A 567 28.74 10.13 -8.41
N ASN A 568 29.09 11.27 -7.84
CA ASN A 568 30.46 11.56 -7.44
C ASN A 568 30.92 10.61 -6.33
N ILE A 569 30.05 10.30 -5.37
CA ILE A 569 30.33 9.34 -4.28
C ILE A 569 30.58 7.94 -4.84
N ILE A 570 29.76 7.48 -5.79
CA ILE A 570 29.91 6.15 -6.39
C ILE A 570 31.20 6.09 -7.23
N THR A 571 31.45 7.13 -8.04
CA THR A 571 32.59 7.17 -8.97
C THR A 571 33.94 7.25 -8.25
N SER A 572 34.02 7.95 -7.11
CA SER A 572 35.27 8.03 -6.35
C SER A 572 35.62 6.71 -5.66
N HIS A 573 34.66 5.79 -5.52
CA HIS A 573 34.76 4.54 -4.79
C HIS A 573 35.14 4.67 -3.29
N ASP A 574 35.39 5.88 -2.80
CA ASP A 574 35.81 6.14 -1.41
C ASP A 574 34.76 5.67 -0.40
N ALA A 575 33.48 5.67 -0.81
CA ALA A 575 32.40 5.19 0.02
C ALA A 575 32.41 3.68 0.25
N PHE A 576 33.27 2.93 -0.45
CA PHE A 576 33.31 1.47 -0.38
C PHE A 576 34.58 0.91 0.30
N ASN A 577 35.41 1.77 0.90
CA ASN A 577 36.71 1.36 1.46
C ASN A 577 36.63 0.67 2.83
N ASP A 578 35.74 1.15 3.70
CA ASP A 578 35.62 0.72 5.11
C ASP A 578 34.39 -0.16 5.33
N ILE A 579 34.32 -1.29 4.61
CA ILE A 579 33.18 -2.23 4.64
C ILE A 579 33.63 -3.60 5.13
N ASP A 580 32.84 -4.22 6.00
CA ASP A 580 33.07 -5.57 6.49
C ASP A 580 32.63 -6.65 5.50
N GLU A 581 33.25 -7.83 5.58
CA GLU A 581 32.79 -9.01 4.84
C GLU A 581 31.43 -9.51 5.38
N PRO A 582 30.53 -10.06 4.54
CA PRO A 582 30.74 -10.41 3.12
C PRO A 582 30.40 -9.29 2.13
N LEU A 583 29.92 -8.13 2.60
CA LEU A 583 29.43 -7.05 1.74
C LEU A 583 30.56 -6.46 0.89
N LYS A 584 31.77 -6.36 1.44
CA LYS A 584 32.96 -5.88 0.75
C LYS A 584 33.25 -6.67 -0.53
N SER A 585 33.34 -8.00 -0.45
CA SER A 585 33.60 -8.85 -1.62
C SER A 585 32.50 -8.74 -2.67
N ILE A 586 31.24 -8.64 -2.25
CA ILE A 586 30.11 -8.45 -3.16
C ILE A 586 30.26 -7.12 -3.92
N ILE A 587 30.48 -6.00 -3.22
CA ILE A 587 30.63 -4.68 -3.82
C ILE A 587 31.81 -4.61 -4.78
N GLN A 588 32.96 -5.21 -4.44
CA GLN A 588 34.11 -5.30 -5.34
C GLN A 588 33.75 -6.01 -6.64
N GLY A 589 32.92 -7.06 -6.58
CA GLY A 589 32.38 -7.74 -7.76
C GLY A 589 31.47 -6.85 -8.62
N TYR A 590 30.68 -5.95 -8.03
CA TYR A 590 29.91 -4.96 -8.81
C TYR A 590 30.82 -3.91 -9.44
N ILE A 591 31.79 -3.37 -8.69
CA ILE A 591 32.74 -2.35 -9.19
C ILE A 591 33.57 -2.89 -10.35
N GLN A 592 34.06 -4.12 -10.26
CA GLN A 592 34.83 -4.74 -11.34
C GLN A 592 33.97 -4.87 -12.61
N ARG A 593 32.72 -5.35 -12.47
CA ARG A 593 31.77 -5.43 -13.58
C ARG A 593 31.43 -4.06 -14.17
N ASP A 594 31.40 -2.98 -13.37
CA ASP A 594 31.18 -1.59 -13.84
C ASP A 594 32.35 -1.10 -14.71
N ASN A 595 33.59 -1.37 -14.29
CA ASN A 595 34.78 -0.98 -15.06
C ASN A 595 34.88 -1.72 -16.40
N ASP A 596 34.39 -2.96 -16.47
CA ASP A 596 34.40 -3.79 -17.67
C ASP A 596 33.19 -3.52 -18.61
N SER A 597 32.19 -2.74 -18.17
CA SER A 597 30.91 -2.56 -18.85
C SER A 597 30.45 -1.09 -18.86
N TYR A 598 30.15 -0.52 -20.04
CA TYR A 598 29.45 0.77 -20.15
C TYR A 598 27.96 0.70 -19.70
N SER A 599 27.57 -0.19 -18.77
CA SER A 599 26.16 -0.35 -18.40
C SER A 599 25.75 0.55 -17.25
N SER A 600 24.81 1.46 -17.51
CA SER A 600 24.08 2.25 -16.50
C SER A 600 23.39 1.40 -15.41
N LYS A 601 23.26 0.11 -15.68
CA LYS A 601 22.59 -0.91 -14.87
C LYS A 601 23.34 -1.26 -13.58
N ILE A 602 24.67 -1.32 -13.59
CA ILE A 602 25.46 -1.67 -12.39
C ILE A 602 25.50 -0.52 -11.39
N LYS A 603 25.61 0.72 -11.88
CA LYS A 603 25.48 1.93 -11.04
C LYS A 603 24.15 1.98 -10.29
N SER A 604 23.09 1.43 -10.87
CA SER A 604 21.78 1.33 -10.20
C SER A 604 21.84 0.44 -8.94
N SER A 605 22.54 -0.70 -9.00
CA SER A 605 22.78 -1.54 -7.82
C SER A 605 23.67 -0.83 -6.80
N LEU A 606 24.74 -0.15 -7.24
CA LEU A 606 25.62 0.61 -6.34
C LEU A 606 24.87 1.73 -5.60
N ARG A 607 23.92 2.42 -6.25
CA ARG A 607 23.03 3.40 -5.59
C ARG A 607 22.17 2.76 -4.52
N ARG A 608 21.55 1.61 -4.81
CA ARG A 608 20.73 0.88 -3.84
C ARG A 608 21.57 0.39 -2.65
N ILE A 609 22.78 -0.09 -2.89
CA ILE A 609 23.73 -0.48 -1.85
C ILE A 609 24.09 0.71 -0.97
N LEU A 610 24.48 1.84 -1.58
CA LEU A 610 24.83 3.06 -0.87
C LEU A 610 23.67 3.57 0.00
N PHE A 611 22.45 3.56 -0.57
CA PHE A 611 21.24 3.93 0.16
C PHE A 611 21.01 2.98 1.34
N MET A 612 20.98 1.68 1.09
CA MET A 612 20.57 0.68 2.08
C MET A 612 21.54 0.60 3.26
N TYR A 613 22.84 0.56 2.99
CA TYR A 613 23.86 0.27 3.99
C TYR A 613 24.56 1.51 4.56
N GLY A 614 24.28 2.73 4.05
CA GLY A 614 24.71 3.98 4.70
C GLY A 614 26.21 4.05 5.01
N LEU A 615 27.05 3.66 4.05
CA LEU A 615 28.44 3.24 4.22
C LEU A 615 29.41 4.27 4.84
N ASN A 616 29.05 5.56 4.89
CA ASN A 616 29.83 6.59 5.58
C ASN A 616 29.00 7.84 5.95
N ALA A 617 29.60 8.78 6.69
CA ALA A 617 28.94 10.03 7.09
C ALA A 617 28.43 10.87 5.89
N LYS A 618 29.12 10.85 4.74
CA LYS A 618 28.69 11.57 3.51
C LYS A 618 27.50 10.89 2.84
N SER A 619 27.35 9.58 2.99
CA SER A 619 26.22 8.80 2.47
C SER A 619 24.93 8.99 3.28
N LYS A 620 25.01 9.56 4.49
CA LYS A 620 23.80 9.87 5.26
C LYS A 620 22.93 10.87 4.48
N ASP A 621 23.49 11.98 4.01
CA ASP A 621 22.71 12.95 3.23
C ASP A 621 22.27 12.42 1.87
N ALA A 622 23.00 11.43 1.31
CA ALA A 622 22.64 10.77 0.06
C ALA A 622 21.30 10.01 0.10
N LYS A 623 20.81 9.60 1.29
CA LYS A 623 19.50 8.90 1.38
C LYS A 623 18.32 9.79 1.02
N ALA A 624 18.37 11.06 1.39
CA ALA A 624 17.33 12.04 1.03
C ALA A 624 17.31 12.28 -0.48
N HIS A 625 18.49 12.42 -1.10
CA HIS A 625 18.65 12.54 -2.54
C HIS A 625 18.20 11.28 -3.29
N PHE A 626 18.45 10.09 -2.75
CA PHE A 626 18.02 8.83 -3.37
C PHE A 626 16.50 8.73 -3.47
N LEU A 627 15.79 9.20 -2.44
CA LEU A 627 14.32 9.20 -2.41
C LEU A 627 13.68 10.44 -3.06
N GLY A 628 14.48 11.44 -3.45
CA GLY A 628 13.95 12.73 -3.93
C GLY A 628 13.18 13.51 -2.86
N SER A 629 13.52 13.32 -1.57
CA SER A 629 12.78 13.88 -0.43
C SER A 629 13.74 14.56 0.54
N PRO A 630 14.02 15.87 0.37
CA PRO A 630 15.00 16.60 1.17
C PRO A 630 14.67 16.67 2.68
N SER A 631 13.39 16.72 3.04
CA SER A 631 12.92 16.87 4.41
C SER A 631 12.77 15.54 5.17
N ILE A 632 12.87 14.38 4.49
CA ILE A 632 12.54 13.08 5.09
C ILE A 632 13.33 12.72 6.34
N ARG A 633 14.61 13.09 6.41
CA ARG A 633 15.45 12.79 7.56
C ARG A 633 15.01 13.55 8.80
N LYS A 634 14.79 14.86 8.66
CA LYS A 634 14.29 15.69 9.76
C LYS A 634 12.91 15.21 10.19
N PHE A 635 12.05 14.95 9.21
CA PHE A 635 10.71 14.42 9.45
C PHE A 635 10.75 13.09 10.23
N SER A 636 11.60 12.15 9.84
CA SER A 636 11.80 10.89 10.57
C SER A 636 12.32 11.13 11.99
N ASN A 637 13.28 12.04 12.18
CA ASN A 637 13.83 12.34 13.50
C ASN A 637 12.79 12.94 14.43
N TRP A 638 11.97 13.88 13.97
CA TRP A 638 10.91 14.50 14.78
C TRP A 638 9.86 13.48 15.24
N ARG A 639 9.64 12.41 14.46
CA ARG A 639 8.72 11.32 14.86
C ARG A 639 9.33 10.38 15.90
N LEU A 640 10.64 10.15 15.83
CA LEU A 640 11.36 9.32 16.80
C LEU A 640 11.62 10.05 18.13
N ASP A 641 11.91 11.34 18.04
CA ASP A 641 12.14 12.24 19.16
C ASP A 641 11.43 13.57 18.91
N GLN A 642 10.26 13.75 19.52
CA GLN A 642 9.44 14.94 19.34
C GLN A 642 10.12 16.21 19.86
N GLU A 643 11.05 16.11 20.82
CA GLU A 643 11.76 17.28 21.34
C GLU A 643 12.75 17.83 20.31
N SER A 644 13.24 17.00 19.40
CA SER A 644 14.18 17.39 18.33
C SER A 644 13.60 18.42 17.36
N PHE A 645 12.27 18.56 17.26
CA PHE A 645 11.65 19.61 16.44
C PHE A 645 12.01 21.01 16.92
N SER A 646 12.26 21.19 18.22
CA SER A 646 12.59 22.49 18.80
C SER A 646 13.88 23.10 18.22
N ASP A 647 14.83 22.27 17.81
CA ASP A 647 16.08 22.67 17.17
C ASP A 647 15.84 23.24 15.75
N ASP A 648 14.88 22.68 15.03
CA ASP A 648 14.54 23.06 13.66
C ASP A 648 13.46 24.16 13.58
N ALA A 649 12.68 24.38 14.63
CA ALA A 649 11.48 25.24 14.65
C ALA A 649 11.70 26.63 14.03
N ARG A 650 12.83 27.28 14.33
CA ARG A 650 13.15 28.60 13.77
C ARG A 650 13.40 28.55 12.26
N SER A 651 14.07 27.50 11.79
CA SER A 651 14.36 27.32 10.37
C SER A 651 13.07 27.01 9.59
N ILE A 652 12.22 26.14 10.13
CA ILE A 652 10.92 25.77 9.54
C ILE A 652 9.98 26.97 9.48
N LYS A 653 9.89 27.77 10.55
CA LYS A 653 9.09 29.02 10.54
C LYS A 653 9.52 29.93 9.39
N LYS A 654 10.83 30.14 9.23
CA LYS A 654 11.39 30.99 8.18
C LYS A 654 11.10 30.42 6.79
N ALA A 655 11.34 29.12 6.60
CA ALA A 655 11.09 28.42 5.35
C ALA A 655 9.61 28.54 4.92
N CYS A 656 8.68 28.28 5.85
CA CYS A 656 7.25 28.42 5.61
C CYS A 656 6.89 29.85 5.18
N LEU A 657 7.35 30.87 5.90
CA LEU A 657 7.05 32.27 5.55
C LEU A 657 7.59 32.67 4.17
N THR A 658 8.81 32.27 3.85
CA THR A 658 9.40 32.54 2.53
C THR A 658 8.63 31.82 1.43
N ALA A 659 8.31 30.54 1.60
CA ALA A 659 7.54 29.78 0.61
C ALA A 659 6.11 30.33 0.43
N LEU A 660 5.43 30.68 1.53
CA LEU A 660 4.08 31.27 1.47
C LEU A 660 4.09 32.64 0.79
N ASN A 661 5.11 33.48 1.02
CA ASN A 661 5.26 34.74 0.30
C ASN A 661 5.51 34.53 -1.21
N LEU A 662 6.33 33.56 -1.58
CA LEU A 662 6.54 33.20 -2.98
C LEU A 662 5.25 32.66 -3.63
N PHE A 663 4.47 31.88 -2.89
CA PHE A 663 3.22 31.31 -3.36
C PHE A 663 2.12 32.38 -3.52
N TYR A 664 1.85 33.17 -2.47
CA TYR A 664 0.74 34.14 -2.42
C TYR A 664 1.03 35.47 -3.13
N SER A 665 2.25 35.98 -3.05
CA SER A 665 2.62 37.30 -3.60
C SER A 665 3.82 37.28 -4.54
N SER A 666 4.46 36.13 -4.74
CA SER A 666 5.72 36.02 -5.50
C SER A 666 6.81 36.96 -4.97
N SER A 667 6.75 37.29 -3.68
CA SER A 667 7.70 38.19 -3.02
C SER A 667 8.65 37.44 -2.10
N GLN A 668 9.75 38.10 -1.73
CA GLN A 668 10.71 37.61 -0.73
C GLN A 668 10.69 38.45 0.54
N ASP A 669 9.55 39.08 0.88
CA ASP A 669 9.44 39.87 2.10
C ASP A 669 9.68 38.99 3.33
N ALA A 670 10.67 39.37 4.15
CA ALA A 670 11.03 38.63 5.36
C ALA A 670 10.27 39.12 6.60
N LYS A 671 9.62 40.29 6.54
CA LYS A 671 8.96 40.94 7.68
C LYS A 671 7.48 40.64 7.75
N ASN A 672 6.81 40.55 6.60
CA ASN A 672 5.38 40.31 6.52
C ASN A 672 5.06 39.18 5.55
N LEU A 673 4.01 38.43 5.85
CA LEU A 673 3.35 37.56 4.89
C LEU A 673 2.34 38.40 4.10
N ASN A 674 2.65 38.66 2.83
CA ASN A 674 1.82 39.47 1.95
C ASN A 674 0.93 38.58 1.09
N ILE A 675 -0.38 38.81 1.15
CA ILE A 675 -1.39 38.15 0.33
C ILE A 675 -1.84 39.14 -0.74
N THR A 676 -1.63 38.82 -2.01
CA THR A 676 -2.00 39.68 -3.13
C THR A 676 -3.02 39.01 -4.05
N LEU A 677 -3.68 39.82 -4.87
CA LEU A 677 -4.60 39.39 -5.91
C LEU A 677 -3.79 38.93 -7.14
N LYS A 678 -3.24 37.72 -7.01
CA LYS A 678 -2.50 37.03 -8.05
C LYS A 678 -3.45 36.33 -9.02
N ARG A 679 -3.16 36.40 -10.32
CA ARG A 679 -3.91 35.62 -11.32
C ARG A 679 -3.67 34.13 -11.10
N SER A 680 -4.71 33.33 -11.29
CA SER A 680 -4.62 31.87 -11.25
C SER A 680 -3.76 31.30 -12.39
N ASP A 681 -3.66 32.04 -13.50
CA ASP A 681 -2.81 31.71 -14.65
C ASP A 681 -1.37 32.18 -14.41
N SER A 682 -0.46 31.22 -14.23
CA SER A 682 0.96 31.41 -14.01
C SER A 682 1.74 31.83 -15.27
N SER A 683 1.11 31.83 -16.45
CA SER A 683 1.78 32.22 -17.71
C SER A 683 2.11 33.72 -17.80
N VAL A 684 1.47 34.56 -16.97
CA VAL A 684 1.67 36.01 -16.95
C VAL A 684 2.32 36.44 -15.64
N PHE A 685 3.60 36.79 -15.72
CA PHE A 685 4.31 37.39 -14.59
C PHE A 685 3.76 38.78 -14.27
N GLN A 686 3.21 38.96 -13.07
CA GLN A 686 2.59 40.22 -12.65
C GLN A 686 3.59 41.08 -11.88
N ILE A 687 4.09 42.13 -12.54
CA ILE A 687 5.02 43.11 -11.94
C ILE A 687 4.34 43.93 -10.85
N ALA A 688 3.02 44.14 -10.94
CA ALA A 688 2.23 44.84 -9.94
C ALA A 688 0.97 44.05 -9.58
N GLN A 689 0.67 43.97 -8.29
CA GLN A 689 -0.45 43.22 -7.72
C GLN A 689 -1.13 44.04 -6.62
N LEU A 690 -2.42 43.84 -6.43
CA LEU A 690 -3.16 44.46 -5.32
C LEU A 690 -2.96 43.64 -4.05
N ARG A 691 -2.53 44.27 -2.95
CA ARG A 691 -2.46 43.64 -1.64
C ARG A 691 -3.86 43.55 -1.04
N ILE A 692 -4.23 42.34 -0.66
CA ILE A 692 -5.49 42.05 0.03
C ILE A 692 -5.27 42.11 1.54
N CYS A 693 -4.15 41.54 2.01
CA CYS A 693 -3.84 41.42 3.42
C CYS A 693 -2.32 41.38 3.62
N SER A 694 -1.83 41.91 4.74
CA SER A 694 -0.44 41.78 5.18
C SER A 694 -0.43 41.36 6.64
N VAL A 695 0.26 40.27 6.96
CA VAL A 695 0.33 39.75 8.34
C VAL A 695 1.79 39.76 8.82
N PRO A 696 2.12 40.40 9.94
CA PRO A 696 3.50 40.44 10.44
C PRO A 696 4.06 39.05 10.79
N GLU A 697 5.34 38.82 10.51
CA GLU A 697 6.08 37.58 10.85
C GLU A 697 5.95 37.21 12.33
N SER A 698 5.89 38.22 13.20
CA SER A 698 5.76 38.06 14.65
C SER A 698 4.44 37.40 15.07
N SER A 699 3.42 37.46 14.21
CA SER A 699 2.09 36.86 14.41
C SER A 699 2.11 35.34 14.27
N PHE A 700 3.16 34.77 13.67
CA PHE A 700 3.25 33.34 13.38
C PHE A 700 4.18 32.60 14.34
N SER A 701 3.90 31.32 14.51
CA SER A 701 4.78 30.37 15.19
C SER A 701 4.66 28.99 14.54
N VAL A 702 5.60 28.11 14.86
CA VAL A 702 5.50 26.67 14.59
C VAL A 702 5.45 25.92 15.91
N ASP A 703 4.89 24.73 15.88
CA ASP A 703 4.79 23.81 17.00
C ASP A 703 4.59 22.38 16.44
N TYR A 704 4.67 21.35 17.29
CA TYR A 704 4.56 19.96 16.88
C TYR A 704 3.30 19.32 17.47
N ASP A 705 2.47 18.70 16.62
CA ASP A 705 1.27 18.00 17.05
C ASP A 705 1.67 16.55 17.37
N ALA A 706 1.97 16.28 18.64
CA ALA A 706 2.40 14.98 19.14
C ALA A 706 1.42 13.84 18.81
N VAL A 707 0.12 14.15 18.68
CA VAL A 707 -0.89 13.14 18.35
C VAL A 707 -0.89 12.83 16.86
N LYS A 708 -0.72 13.84 16.01
CA LYS A 708 -0.65 13.64 14.56
C LYS A 708 0.74 13.24 14.06
N ASN A 709 1.77 13.36 14.91
CA ASN A 709 3.18 13.30 14.51
C ASN A 709 3.53 14.24 13.35
N LEU A 710 2.99 15.46 13.39
CA LEU A 710 3.18 16.45 12.34
C LEU A 710 3.55 17.81 12.93
N PRO A 711 4.57 18.48 12.38
CA PRO A 711 4.75 19.89 12.66
C PRO A 711 3.61 20.70 12.04
N PHE A 712 3.31 21.86 12.61
CA PHE A 712 2.32 22.77 12.04
C PHE A 712 2.72 24.22 12.21
N PHE A 713 2.37 25.02 11.22
CA PHE A 713 2.56 26.46 11.18
C PHE A 713 1.24 27.16 11.54
N TYR A 714 1.23 28.09 12.49
CA TYR A 714 -0.03 28.68 12.99
C TYR A 714 0.08 30.15 13.37
N VAL A 715 -1.10 30.77 13.49
CA VAL A 715 -1.26 32.15 13.97
C VAL A 715 -1.37 32.17 15.50
N LYS A 716 -0.50 32.93 16.18
CA LYS A 716 -0.43 33.00 17.65
C LYS A 716 -1.73 33.46 18.31
N SER A 717 -2.45 34.39 17.69
CA SER A 717 -3.74 34.90 18.20
C SER A 717 -4.87 33.88 18.09
N ASN A 718 -4.78 32.91 17.17
CA ASN A 718 -5.78 31.87 16.98
C ASN A 718 -5.13 30.59 16.42
N LYS A 719 -4.76 29.68 17.33
CA LYS A 719 -4.12 28.38 16.99
C LYS A 719 -4.97 27.49 16.07
N LYS A 720 -6.27 27.77 15.91
CA LYS A 720 -7.12 27.06 14.93
C LYS A 720 -6.77 27.41 13.49
N ILE A 721 -6.20 28.58 13.25
CA ILE A 721 -5.65 28.96 11.94
C ILE A 721 -4.25 28.37 11.85
N ARG A 722 -4.19 27.11 11.42
CA ARG A 722 -2.96 26.36 11.26
C ARG A 722 -2.88 25.66 9.91
N LEU A 723 -1.65 25.42 9.48
CA LEU A 723 -1.26 24.65 8.31
C LEU A 723 -0.46 23.46 8.82
N ASP A 724 -1.03 22.25 8.72
CA ASP A 724 -0.34 21.01 9.07
C ASP A 724 0.75 20.75 8.00
N LEU A 725 1.98 20.51 8.42
CA LEU A 725 3.15 20.39 7.54
C LEU A 725 3.49 18.92 7.30
N SER A 726 2.81 18.30 6.33
CA SER A 726 3.13 16.94 5.88
C SER A 726 4.49 16.87 5.19
N LEU A 727 5.07 15.66 5.09
CA LEU A 727 6.34 15.45 4.39
C LEU A 727 6.32 16.02 2.96
N PRO A 728 5.30 15.77 2.11
CA PRO A 728 5.29 16.33 0.76
C PRO A 728 5.17 17.86 0.70
N LEU A 729 4.49 18.47 1.69
CA LEU A 729 4.43 19.93 1.78
C LEU A 729 5.78 20.52 2.21
N LEU A 730 6.49 19.85 3.12
CA LEU A 730 7.85 20.24 3.53
C LEU A 730 8.85 20.11 2.38
N ASP A 731 8.82 18.99 1.64
CA ASP A 731 9.67 18.80 0.47
C ASP A 731 9.39 19.84 -0.62
N TYR A 732 8.12 20.19 -0.85
CA TYR A 732 7.75 21.28 -1.74
C TYR A 732 8.31 22.64 -1.28
N ILE A 733 8.24 22.94 0.02
CA ILE A 733 8.81 24.16 0.60
C ILE A 733 10.32 24.20 0.36
N ASP A 734 11.03 23.10 0.64
CA ASP A 734 12.48 23.01 0.44
C ASP A 734 12.86 23.14 -1.05
N ASN A 735 12.12 22.50 -1.96
CA ASN A 735 12.35 22.55 -3.40
C ASN A 735 12.15 23.98 -3.95
N ILE A 736 11.09 24.69 -3.53
CA ILE A 736 10.90 26.11 -3.88
C ILE A 736 12.11 26.94 -3.44
N LEU A 737 12.59 26.73 -2.22
CA LEU A 737 13.70 27.50 -1.66
C LEU A 737 15.03 27.19 -2.37
N ALA A 738 15.17 25.97 -2.91
CA ALA A 738 16.30 25.57 -3.74
C ALA A 738 16.21 26.08 -5.20
N ASN A 739 15.12 26.76 -5.58
CA ASN A 739 14.76 27.11 -6.96
C ASN A 739 14.58 25.89 -7.87
N ASP A 740 14.27 24.73 -7.30
CA ASP A 740 13.93 23.52 -8.03
C ASP A 740 12.40 23.47 -8.19
N ILE A 741 11.91 23.82 -9.39
CA ILE A 741 10.48 23.87 -9.73
C ILE A 741 10.13 22.68 -10.64
N SER A 742 10.85 21.56 -10.50
CA SER A 742 10.67 20.38 -11.35
C SER A 742 9.33 19.69 -11.15
N ASP A 743 8.78 19.69 -9.92
CA ASP A 743 7.51 19.04 -9.60
C ASP A 743 6.37 20.02 -9.29
N SER A 744 5.21 19.77 -9.91
CA SER A 744 3.97 20.48 -9.62
C SER A 744 3.44 20.06 -8.24
N LEU A 745 3.02 21.05 -7.42
CA LEU A 745 2.41 20.74 -6.13
C LEU A 745 1.11 19.96 -6.34
N ASN A 746 1.00 18.78 -5.74
CA ASN A 746 -0.22 17.98 -5.75
C ASN A 746 -1.44 18.86 -5.38
N PRO A 747 -2.56 18.79 -6.13
CA PRO A 747 -3.75 19.62 -5.90
C PRO A 747 -4.24 19.64 -4.45
N ILE A 748 -4.09 18.55 -3.69
CA ILE A 748 -4.51 18.47 -2.28
C ILE A 748 -3.77 19.52 -1.43
N TYR A 749 -2.44 19.63 -1.58
CA TYR A 749 -1.64 20.59 -0.82
C TYR A 749 -1.88 22.02 -1.29
N LYS A 750 -2.13 22.21 -2.59
CA LYS A 750 -2.55 23.51 -3.13
C LYS A 750 -3.86 23.98 -2.46
N THR A 751 -4.83 23.09 -2.31
CA THR A 751 -6.09 23.37 -1.60
C THR A 751 -5.86 23.69 -0.13
N GLN A 752 -4.93 23.01 0.56
CA GLN A 752 -4.57 23.34 1.94
C GLN A 752 -3.98 24.76 2.06
N LEU A 753 -3.07 25.13 1.16
CA LEU A 753 -2.48 26.47 1.11
C LEU A 753 -3.53 27.55 0.82
N GLU A 754 -4.44 27.33 -0.12
CA GLU A 754 -5.53 28.29 -0.38
C GLU A 754 -6.51 28.40 0.81
N LYS A 755 -6.83 27.29 1.48
CA LYS A 755 -7.67 27.32 2.69
C LYS A 755 -6.99 28.11 3.82
N PHE A 756 -5.69 27.93 4.01
CA PHE A 756 -4.92 28.71 4.98
C PHE A 756 -4.95 30.22 4.65
N LYS A 757 -4.75 30.57 3.38
CA LYS A 757 -4.86 31.95 2.88
C LYS A 757 -6.23 32.58 3.16
N LEU A 758 -7.32 31.87 2.88
CA LEU A 758 -8.67 32.37 3.14
C LEU A 758 -8.89 32.66 4.63
N ASN A 759 -8.48 31.74 5.51
CA ASN A 759 -8.58 31.95 6.96
C ASN A 759 -7.76 33.16 7.45
N LEU A 760 -6.61 33.42 6.82
CA LEU A 760 -5.81 34.62 7.12
C LEU A 760 -6.52 35.90 6.66
N ILE A 761 -7.08 35.91 5.45
CA ILE A 761 -7.84 37.06 4.94
C ILE A 761 -9.01 37.35 5.88
N ASP A 762 -9.80 36.34 6.24
CA ASP A 762 -10.97 36.51 7.12
C ASP A 762 -10.61 37.04 8.52
N SER A 763 -9.38 36.78 8.99
CA SER A 763 -8.93 37.17 10.33
C SER A 763 -8.16 38.48 10.38
N PHE A 764 -7.58 38.92 9.26
CA PHE A 764 -6.64 40.04 9.21
C PHE A 764 -6.99 41.07 8.11
N SER A 765 -8.10 40.93 7.38
CA SER A 765 -8.55 41.96 6.45
C SER A 765 -9.03 43.19 7.22
N GLU A 766 -8.51 44.36 6.86
CA GLU A 766 -8.96 45.65 7.40
C GLU A 766 -10.25 46.09 6.68
N GLU A 767 -11.21 46.69 7.40
CA GLU A 767 -12.47 47.19 6.83
C GLU A 767 -12.30 48.53 6.06
N ASP A 768 -11.15 49.19 6.19
CA ASP A 768 -10.91 50.52 5.63
C ASP A 768 -10.32 50.48 4.21
N LYS A 769 -10.92 51.30 3.33
CA LYS A 769 -10.86 51.29 1.85
C LYS A 769 -9.54 51.78 1.23
N GLU A 770 -8.39 51.38 1.76
CA GLU A 770 -7.08 51.72 1.18
C GLU A 770 -6.61 50.59 0.26
N ILE A 771 -6.55 50.88 -1.04
CA ILE A 771 -6.09 49.90 -2.02
C ILE A 771 -4.57 50.01 -2.10
N VAL A 772 -3.84 49.01 -1.60
CA VAL A 772 -2.37 49.03 -1.70
C VAL A 772 -1.92 48.26 -2.92
N LEU A 773 -1.23 48.94 -3.83
CA LEU A 773 -0.56 48.33 -4.97
C LEU A 773 0.87 47.94 -4.56
N VAL A 774 1.19 46.67 -4.66
CA VAL A 774 2.53 46.12 -4.44
C VAL A 774 3.17 45.89 -5.79
N ARG A 775 4.29 46.55 -6.05
CA ARG A 775 5.10 46.39 -7.25
C ARG A 775 6.40 45.68 -6.90
N MET A 776 6.73 44.65 -7.66
CA MET A 776 8.01 43.96 -7.53
C MET A 776 9.06 44.63 -8.42
N ASN A 777 10.19 44.98 -7.81
CA ASN A 777 11.35 45.53 -8.49
C ASN A 777 12.18 44.42 -9.15
N SER A 778 13.09 44.80 -10.05
CA SER A 778 13.98 43.87 -10.75
C SER A 778 14.95 43.11 -9.83
N ASP A 779 15.14 43.58 -8.61
CA ASP A 779 15.94 42.95 -7.55
C ASP A 779 15.11 42.09 -6.58
N GLY A 780 13.79 41.94 -6.83
CA GLY A 780 12.87 41.19 -5.98
C GLY A 780 12.34 41.95 -4.76
N SER A 781 12.77 43.20 -4.54
CA SER A 781 12.22 44.06 -3.48
C SER A 781 10.80 44.54 -3.81
N LEU A 782 10.00 44.82 -2.78
CA LEU A 782 8.64 45.34 -2.93
C LEU A 782 8.62 46.87 -2.80
N GLU A 783 8.01 47.55 -3.78
CA GLU A 783 7.61 48.95 -3.73
C GLU A 783 6.09 49.00 -3.49
N GLU A 784 5.66 49.65 -2.41
CA GLU A 784 4.23 49.80 -2.09
C GLU A 784 3.73 51.18 -2.51
N LYS A 785 2.51 51.23 -3.07
CA LYS A 785 1.80 52.49 -3.36
C LYS A 785 0.39 52.41 -2.83
N GLU A 786 0.06 53.31 -1.92
CA GLU A 786 -1.29 53.46 -1.39
C GLU A 786 -2.16 54.19 -2.42
N LEU A 787 -3.34 53.64 -2.72
CA LEU A 787 -4.32 54.23 -3.61
C LEU A 787 -5.59 54.54 -2.82
N PHE A 788 -6.01 55.81 -2.88
CA PHE A 788 -7.19 56.31 -2.22
C PHE A 788 -8.25 56.68 -3.25
N ILE A 789 -9.50 56.28 -3.01
CA ILE A 789 -10.65 56.78 -3.78
C ILE A 789 -11.29 57.90 -2.99
N ARG A 790 -11.13 59.15 -3.45
CA ARG A 790 -11.83 60.33 -2.90
C ARG A 790 -12.51 61.10 -4.02
N ASN A 791 -13.81 61.39 -3.85
CA ASN A 791 -14.63 62.15 -4.81
C ASN A 791 -14.57 61.58 -6.25
N ASP A 792 -14.74 60.26 -6.41
CA ASP A 792 -14.64 59.55 -7.69
C ASP A 792 -13.31 59.74 -8.44
N GLN A 793 -12.23 60.14 -7.73
CA GLN A 793 -10.87 60.22 -8.26
C GLN A 793 -9.94 59.29 -7.50
N LEU A 794 -9.17 58.49 -8.24
CA LEU A 794 -8.07 57.68 -7.72
C LEU A 794 -6.87 58.60 -7.45
N ARG A 795 -6.40 58.63 -6.20
CA ARG A 795 -5.19 59.37 -5.79
C ARG A 795 -4.12 58.40 -5.33
N VAL A 796 -2.89 58.65 -5.75
CA VAL A 796 -1.71 57.88 -5.32
C VAL A 796 -1.12 58.59 -4.10
N GLY A 797 -1.08 57.91 -2.96
CA GLY A 797 -0.27 58.31 -1.80
C GLY A 797 1.21 58.16 -2.13
N ASN A 798 2.00 59.12 -1.68
CA ASN A 798 3.46 59.06 -1.76
C ASN A 798 4.05 58.36 -0.55
#